data_AF-A0A2I2GB10-F1
#
_entry.id   AF-A0A2I2GB10-F1
#
_cell.length_a   1.000
_cell.length_b   1.000
_cell.length_c   1.000
_cell.angle_alpha   90.00
_cell.angle_beta   90.00
_cell.angle_gamma   90.00
#
_symmetry.space_group_name_H-M   'P 1'
#
loop_
_entity.id
_entity.type
_entity.pdbx_description
1 polymer ?
#
loop_
_entity_poly.entity_id
_entity_poly.type
_entity_poly.pdbx_seq_one_letter_code
_entity_poly.pdbx_strand_id
1 'polypeptide(L)'
;MPSSLFSDDESPPPSPVLEYPKLNLDDLADPPGNWQFLGETVQVNMRARRFPKPRLEAIVNHQSWGIDMGLAKRATIEKLLRALWKLFYHMEPDHRPTSFDEFADFSRDAGPRLLSHTIEIERVPISRYYPQPPTGNKALRSRFKRPSDAPESIPDSHLEQMSYPVSGGPIDLDATEDEDEEQEQEDEQEKEQEQAQVVANTKSPLRSARSHYSSASVPQPERHTARSLPAKNVVEIVQRIVMKLANADLERHHTATSAEQPCLVATNEQALLKTIERKVPATSQVRIAWNRDTDEMVLHPDGRDYPYRGRGPVGLWNTCTIDCVIVAAKLLDAGSTVIDRCKKDWQAQFTPLERGLIAATEVDWDLCFPGQSETLRDHFWDVVSDSMPEAWIGGIPWVQEVWTKATANFAQFQFTHYDQIRQCECNPGNDLGETTGPWKSSVMQPSEVPWETQGDVTMQSRLEREFAPKLQLDCDVCDTPDAITRWRTFESLPARLVVMVDPGVPVTKHTQDLTFEVETFEKRISVTYRWVGGIYENKDNFRVFWADNRPGEIDRGEVRMYDGAKNFGVIVGGLSYGHPSERVPYDWWAGKTIPLVFYERVDNVSSQVLNTVMRSVGSMVEAVEDKRLLANEIGPW
;
A
#
# COMPACT_ATOMS: atom_id res chain seq x y z
N MET A 1 -48.95 -20.36 20.79
CA MET A 1 -48.56 -19.21 19.96
C MET A 1 -47.04 -19.28 19.81
N PRO A 2 -46.49 -19.86 18.72
CA PRO A 2 -45.04 -19.91 18.58
C PRO A 2 -44.54 -18.53 18.14
N SER A 3 -43.55 -18.07 18.90
CA SER A 3 -42.86 -16.77 18.80
C SER A 3 -42.33 -16.53 17.39
N SER A 4 -42.47 -15.29 16.92
CA SER A 4 -41.94 -14.79 15.65
C SER A 4 -40.50 -15.25 15.43
N LEU A 5 -40.29 -16.00 14.33
CA LEU A 5 -38.99 -16.51 13.88
C LEU A 5 -38.28 -15.54 12.93
N PHE A 6 -38.85 -14.36 12.73
CA PHE A 6 -38.36 -13.31 11.84
C PHE A 6 -38.18 -12.03 12.67
N SER A 7 -37.09 -11.29 12.46
CA SER A 7 -37.07 -9.87 12.79
C SER A 7 -38.25 -9.21 12.08
N ASP A 8 -38.97 -8.33 12.78
CA ASP A 8 -40.24 -7.74 12.33
C ASP A 8 -40.13 -6.82 11.08
N ASP A 9 -39.04 -6.89 10.31
CA ASP A 9 -38.71 -5.99 9.20
C ASP A 9 -38.28 -6.69 7.88
N GLU A 10 -38.36 -8.03 7.77
CA GLU A 10 -38.06 -8.74 6.51
C GLU A 10 -39.30 -9.42 5.93
N SER A 11 -39.85 -8.86 4.85
CA SER A 11 -40.84 -9.53 4.02
C SER A 11 -40.19 -10.76 3.35
N PRO A 12 -40.77 -11.98 3.44
CA PRO A 12 -40.20 -13.15 2.80
C PRO A 12 -40.17 -12.96 1.28
N PRO A 13 -39.11 -13.44 0.59
CA PRO A 13 -38.98 -13.30 -0.85
C PRO A 13 -40.18 -13.91 -1.58
N PRO A 14 -40.57 -13.37 -2.75
CA PRO A 14 -41.61 -13.97 -3.56
C PRO A 14 -41.27 -15.44 -3.83
N SER A 15 -42.24 -16.33 -3.62
CA SER A 15 -42.13 -17.75 -3.98
C SER A 15 -42.89 -17.98 -5.28
N PRO A 16 -42.24 -17.78 -6.45
CA PRO A 16 -42.91 -17.98 -7.73
C PRO A 16 -43.36 -19.44 -7.89
N VAL A 17 -44.42 -19.63 -8.67
CA VAL A 17 -44.94 -20.96 -9.00
C VAL A 17 -43.92 -21.67 -9.89
N LEU A 18 -43.55 -22.89 -9.50
CA LEU A 18 -42.63 -23.72 -10.28
C LEU A 18 -43.39 -24.39 -11.43
N GLU A 19 -43.05 -24.04 -12.67
CA GLU A 19 -43.67 -24.58 -13.89
C GLU A 19 -42.88 -25.74 -14.52
N TYR A 20 -41.69 -26.05 -13.96
CA TYR A 20 -40.74 -27.01 -14.49
C TYR A 20 -40.53 -28.21 -13.55
N PRO A 21 -40.09 -29.38 -14.07
CA PRO A 21 -39.73 -30.52 -13.24
C PRO A 21 -38.66 -30.14 -12.21
N LYS A 22 -38.80 -30.67 -10.98
CA LYS A 22 -37.76 -30.51 -9.96
C LYS A 22 -36.55 -31.35 -10.31
N LEU A 23 -35.36 -30.77 -10.12
CA LEU A 23 -34.11 -31.52 -10.16
C LEU A 23 -34.01 -32.38 -8.90
N ASN A 24 -33.77 -33.68 -9.06
CA ASN A 24 -33.63 -34.58 -7.92
C ASN A 24 -32.20 -34.54 -7.38
N LEU A 25 -32.03 -34.12 -6.12
CA LEU A 25 -30.72 -34.03 -5.47
C LEU A 25 -30.06 -35.41 -5.33
N ASP A 26 -30.83 -36.49 -5.25
CA ASP A 26 -30.29 -37.84 -5.17
C ASP A 26 -29.60 -38.30 -6.46
N ASP A 27 -29.89 -37.67 -7.59
CA ASP A 27 -29.24 -37.96 -8.88
C ASP A 27 -27.80 -37.40 -8.92
N LEU A 28 -27.47 -36.48 -8.01
CA LEU A 28 -26.13 -35.93 -7.86
C LEU A 28 -25.25 -36.83 -6.96
N ALA A 29 -23.94 -36.84 -7.20
CA ALA A 29 -22.99 -37.56 -6.34
C ALA A 29 -22.93 -36.96 -4.92
N ASP A 30 -22.68 -37.79 -3.91
CA ASP A 30 -22.45 -37.28 -2.55
C ASP A 30 -21.07 -36.58 -2.44
N PRO A 31 -20.94 -35.51 -1.63
CA PRO A 31 -19.66 -34.84 -1.42
C PRO A 31 -18.65 -35.78 -0.74
N PRO A 32 -17.34 -35.65 -1.04
CA PRO A 32 -16.29 -36.36 -0.33
C PRO A 32 -16.37 -36.14 1.18
N GLY A 33 -16.08 -37.17 1.98
CA GLY A 33 -16.22 -37.10 3.44
C GLY A 33 -15.33 -36.06 4.15
N ASN A 34 -14.28 -35.58 3.47
CA ASN A 34 -13.38 -34.52 3.92
C ASN A 34 -13.70 -33.14 3.33
N TRP A 35 -14.74 -33.02 2.50
CA TRP A 35 -15.15 -31.74 1.96
C TRP A 35 -15.64 -30.83 3.08
N GLN A 36 -15.19 -29.57 3.05
CA GLN A 36 -15.47 -28.56 4.06
C GLN A 36 -16.30 -27.43 3.44
N PHE A 37 -17.28 -26.97 4.18
CA PHE A 37 -18.10 -25.81 3.87
C PHE A 37 -18.04 -24.88 5.08
N LEU A 38 -17.71 -23.60 4.86
CA LEU A 38 -17.47 -22.61 5.92
C LEU A 38 -16.39 -23.08 6.93
N GLY A 39 -15.33 -23.72 6.41
CA GLY A 39 -14.24 -24.29 7.21
C GLY A 39 -14.60 -25.54 8.04
N GLU A 40 -15.82 -26.07 7.91
CA GLU A 40 -16.29 -27.21 8.69
C GLU A 40 -16.79 -28.37 7.81
N THR A 41 -16.52 -29.61 8.25
CA THR A 41 -17.20 -30.78 7.66
C THR A 41 -18.62 -30.90 8.23
N VAL A 42 -19.51 -31.58 7.50
CA VAL A 42 -20.89 -31.84 7.98
C VAL A 42 -20.91 -32.48 9.37
N GLN A 43 -19.94 -33.36 9.69
CA GLN A 43 -19.85 -34.02 10.99
C GLN A 43 -19.44 -33.06 12.12
N VAL A 44 -18.60 -32.05 11.83
CA VAL A 44 -18.21 -31.03 12.81
C VAL A 44 -19.41 -30.13 13.11
N ASN A 45 -20.12 -29.67 12.07
CA ASN A 45 -21.27 -28.80 12.24
C ASN A 45 -22.42 -29.50 13.00
N MET A 46 -22.67 -30.77 12.69
CA MET A 46 -23.62 -31.62 13.43
C MET A 46 -23.31 -31.70 14.93
N ARG A 47 -22.03 -31.71 15.32
CA ARG A 47 -21.61 -31.75 16.73
C ARG A 47 -21.71 -30.39 17.41
N ALA A 48 -21.44 -29.32 16.67
CA ALA A 48 -21.50 -27.95 17.16
C ALA A 48 -22.94 -27.47 17.47
N ARG A 49 -23.96 -28.13 16.89
CA ARG A 49 -25.39 -27.81 17.11
C ARG A 49 -25.72 -26.32 16.85
N ARG A 50 -25.04 -25.71 15.88
CA ARG A 50 -25.13 -24.27 15.58
C ARG A 50 -26.54 -23.82 15.21
N PHE A 51 -27.31 -24.67 14.51
CA PHE A 51 -28.65 -24.33 14.05
C PHE A 51 -29.74 -25.16 14.72
N PRO A 52 -30.78 -24.52 15.28
CA PRO A 52 -31.95 -25.23 15.76
C PRO A 52 -32.72 -25.81 14.57
N LYS A 53 -33.36 -26.97 14.77
CA LYS A 53 -34.09 -27.69 13.71
C LYS A 53 -35.08 -26.83 12.90
N PRO A 54 -35.92 -25.96 13.51
CA PRO A 54 -36.85 -25.12 12.75
C PRO A 54 -36.16 -24.17 11.76
N ARG A 55 -34.98 -23.66 12.13
CA ARG A 55 -34.19 -22.79 11.25
C ARG A 55 -33.62 -23.57 10.06
N LEU A 56 -33.15 -24.81 10.29
CA LEU A 56 -32.71 -25.70 9.21
C LEU A 56 -33.86 -26.09 8.28
N GLU A 57 -35.06 -26.33 8.81
CA GLU A 57 -36.23 -26.62 7.98
C GLU A 57 -36.60 -25.41 7.11
N ALA A 58 -36.50 -24.18 7.63
CA ALA A 58 -36.73 -22.96 6.86
C ALA A 58 -35.68 -22.79 5.74
N ILE A 59 -34.40 -22.98 6.04
CA ILE A 59 -33.31 -22.88 5.05
C ILE A 59 -33.49 -23.93 3.94
N VAL A 60 -33.78 -25.19 4.31
CA VAL A 60 -34.06 -26.25 3.32
C VAL A 60 -35.27 -25.90 2.47
N ASN A 61 -36.34 -25.37 3.06
CA ASN A 61 -37.52 -24.97 2.30
C ASN A 61 -37.22 -23.84 1.30
N HIS A 62 -36.39 -22.87 1.69
CA HIS A 62 -35.92 -21.81 0.79
C HIS A 62 -35.11 -22.37 -0.37
N GLN A 63 -34.06 -23.12 -0.06
CA GLN A 63 -33.09 -23.66 -1.00
C GLN A 63 -33.66 -24.77 -1.92
N SER A 64 -34.75 -25.43 -1.51
CA SER A 64 -35.40 -26.49 -2.29
C SER A 64 -36.30 -26.00 -3.44
N TRP A 65 -36.31 -24.71 -3.76
CA TRP A 65 -37.10 -24.21 -4.88
C TRP A 65 -36.55 -24.79 -6.20
N GLY A 66 -37.38 -25.46 -6.98
CA GLY A 66 -36.94 -26.18 -8.18
C GLY A 66 -36.12 -27.46 -7.94
N ILE A 67 -35.90 -27.87 -6.68
CA ILE A 67 -35.07 -29.03 -6.33
C ILE A 67 -35.84 -29.97 -5.39
N ASP A 68 -35.83 -31.27 -5.67
CA ASP A 68 -36.26 -32.30 -4.73
C ASP A 68 -35.07 -32.75 -3.89
N MET A 69 -35.10 -32.42 -2.60
CA MET A 69 -33.99 -32.70 -1.68
C MET A 69 -33.95 -34.17 -1.21
N GLY A 70 -34.86 -35.04 -1.66
CA GLY A 70 -34.92 -36.44 -1.24
C GLY A 70 -35.32 -36.61 0.24
N LEU A 71 -35.92 -35.57 0.84
CA LEU A 71 -36.23 -35.53 2.27
C LEU A 71 -37.65 -36.00 2.57
N ALA A 72 -37.78 -36.94 3.50
CA ALA A 72 -39.07 -37.31 4.07
C ALA A 72 -39.69 -36.13 4.85
N LYS A 73 -41.04 -36.06 4.93
CA LYS A 73 -41.81 -35.03 5.67
C LYS A 73 -41.37 -34.78 7.13
N ARG A 74 -40.62 -35.70 7.73
CA ARG A 74 -39.99 -35.56 9.05
C ARG A 74 -38.49 -35.90 8.96
N ALA A 75 -37.69 -34.97 8.45
CA ALA A 75 -36.25 -35.11 8.40
C ALA A 75 -35.59 -34.85 9.77
N THR A 76 -34.47 -35.51 10.04
CA THR A 76 -33.60 -35.23 11.19
C THR A 76 -32.69 -34.05 10.86
N ILE A 77 -32.12 -33.39 11.89
CA ILE A 77 -31.09 -32.33 11.70
C ILE A 77 -29.95 -32.85 10.81
N GLU A 78 -29.52 -34.11 11.03
CA GLU A 78 -28.51 -34.75 10.20
C GLU A 78 -28.90 -34.80 8.72
N LYS A 79 -30.12 -35.26 8.41
CA LYS A 79 -30.57 -35.36 7.01
C LYS A 79 -30.70 -33.99 6.35
N LEU A 80 -31.20 -32.99 7.10
CA LEU A 80 -31.30 -31.60 6.63
C LEU A 80 -29.90 -31.03 6.30
N LEU A 81 -28.94 -31.17 7.22
CA LEU A 81 -27.57 -30.70 7.00
C LEU A 81 -26.86 -31.45 5.86
N ARG A 82 -27.04 -32.77 5.76
CA ARG A 82 -26.45 -33.54 4.65
C ARG A 82 -27.00 -33.12 3.29
N ALA A 83 -28.31 -32.88 3.19
CA ALA A 83 -28.93 -32.42 1.96
C ALA A 83 -28.44 -31.01 1.58
N LEU A 84 -28.31 -30.10 2.55
CA LEU A 84 -27.74 -28.77 2.32
C LEU A 84 -26.26 -28.84 1.90
N TRP A 85 -25.44 -29.64 2.58
CA TRP A 85 -24.03 -29.83 2.23
C TRP A 85 -23.86 -30.42 0.83
N LYS A 86 -24.70 -31.40 0.47
CA LYS A 86 -24.71 -31.97 -0.88
C LYS A 86 -25.11 -30.94 -1.92
N LEU A 87 -26.12 -30.12 -1.64
CA LEU A 87 -26.53 -29.05 -2.53
C LEU A 87 -25.41 -28.01 -2.73
N PHE A 88 -24.82 -27.49 -1.64
CA PHE A 88 -23.73 -26.50 -1.72
C PHE A 88 -22.45 -27.03 -2.34
N TYR A 89 -22.20 -28.34 -2.27
CA TYR A 89 -21.09 -28.98 -2.99
C TYR A 89 -21.24 -28.86 -4.51
N HIS A 90 -22.48 -28.92 -5.01
CA HIS A 90 -22.82 -28.86 -6.43
C HIS A 90 -23.16 -27.45 -6.93
N MET A 91 -23.24 -26.45 -6.06
CA MET A 91 -23.37 -25.05 -6.48
C MET A 91 -22.06 -24.55 -7.10
N GLU A 92 -22.14 -23.63 -8.06
CA GLU A 92 -20.96 -22.89 -8.53
C GLU A 92 -20.33 -22.13 -7.35
N PRO A 93 -18.98 -22.03 -7.21
CA PRO A 93 -18.34 -21.35 -6.08
C PRO A 93 -18.91 -19.95 -5.82
N ASP A 94 -19.20 -19.22 -6.88
CA ASP A 94 -19.72 -17.86 -6.81
C ASP A 94 -21.16 -17.79 -6.26
N HIS A 95 -21.90 -18.89 -6.22
CA HIS A 95 -23.27 -18.90 -5.69
C HIS A 95 -23.34 -19.42 -4.26
N ARG A 96 -22.25 -20.01 -3.75
CA ARG A 96 -22.20 -20.60 -2.40
C ARG A 96 -22.17 -19.51 -1.33
N PRO A 97 -22.83 -19.74 -0.18
CA PRO A 97 -22.64 -18.86 0.97
C PRO A 97 -21.19 -18.89 1.50
N THR A 98 -20.60 -17.73 1.76
CA THR A 98 -19.23 -17.54 2.30
C THR A 98 -19.23 -17.40 3.83
N SER A 99 -20.40 -17.13 4.43
CA SER A 99 -20.57 -17.02 5.89
C SER A 99 -21.79 -17.76 6.41
N PHE A 100 -21.85 -17.96 7.74
CA PHE A 100 -23.04 -18.54 8.39
C PHE A 100 -24.25 -17.59 8.38
N ASP A 101 -24.01 -16.29 8.22
CA ASP A 101 -25.07 -15.29 8.10
C ASP A 101 -25.71 -15.41 6.71
N GLU A 102 -24.90 -15.49 5.65
CA GLU A 102 -25.39 -15.76 4.28
C GLU A 102 -26.08 -17.13 4.16
N PHE A 103 -25.59 -18.15 4.87
CA PHE A 103 -26.22 -19.47 4.90
C PHE A 103 -27.67 -19.44 5.40
N ALA A 104 -28.02 -18.45 6.21
CA ALA A 104 -29.36 -18.26 6.76
C ALA A 104 -30.08 -17.03 6.17
N ASP A 105 -29.55 -16.44 5.10
CA ASP A 105 -30.12 -15.30 4.40
C ASP A 105 -31.18 -15.77 3.39
N PHE A 106 -32.43 -15.38 3.63
CA PHE A 106 -33.56 -15.69 2.78
C PHE A 106 -33.73 -14.70 1.62
N SER A 107 -33.00 -13.58 1.62
CA SER A 107 -32.97 -12.63 0.50
C SER A 107 -32.06 -13.09 -0.65
N ARG A 108 -31.31 -14.19 -0.48
CA ARG A 108 -30.53 -14.77 -1.58
C ARG A 108 -31.40 -15.62 -2.48
N ASP A 109 -31.06 -15.66 -3.76
CA ASP A 109 -31.71 -16.51 -4.73
C ASP A 109 -31.58 -18.00 -4.36
N ALA A 110 -32.47 -18.83 -4.90
CA ALA A 110 -32.40 -20.28 -4.76
C ALA A 110 -32.96 -20.99 -5.99
N GLY A 111 -32.26 -22.03 -6.44
CA GLY A 111 -32.78 -22.98 -7.40
C GLY A 111 -31.73 -23.60 -8.32
N PRO A 112 -32.17 -24.41 -9.31
CA PRO A 112 -31.27 -25.15 -10.19
C PRO A 112 -30.24 -24.33 -10.96
N ARG A 113 -30.50 -23.05 -11.25
CA ARG A 113 -29.53 -22.20 -11.98
C ARG A 113 -28.20 -22.02 -11.24
N LEU A 114 -28.22 -22.15 -9.90
CA LEU A 114 -27.06 -21.94 -9.04
C LEU A 114 -26.09 -23.12 -9.04
N LEU A 115 -26.51 -24.25 -9.62
CA LEU A 115 -25.70 -25.46 -9.74
C LEU A 115 -24.63 -25.29 -10.82
N SER A 116 -23.42 -25.77 -10.57
CA SER A 116 -22.29 -25.60 -11.48
C SER A 116 -22.59 -26.11 -12.89
N HIS A 117 -22.23 -25.36 -13.93
CA HIS A 117 -22.44 -25.75 -15.35
C HIS A 117 -21.81 -27.10 -15.70
N THR A 118 -20.80 -27.54 -14.95
CA THR A 118 -20.04 -28.78 -15.14
C THR A 118 -20.79 -30.07 -14.78
N ILE A 119 -21.95 -29.99 -14.13
CA ILE A 119 -22.73 -31.17 -13.73
C ILE A 119 -23.38 -31.83 -14.95
N GLU A 120 -23.14 -33.14 -15.11
CA GLU A 120 -23.66 -34.01 -16.18
C GLU A 120 -25.15 -34.40 -15.98
N ILE A 121 -25.99 -33.46 -15.57
CA ILE A 121 -27.45 -33.66 -15.44
C ILE A 121 -28.15 -32.54 -16.19
N GLU A 122 -29.08 -32.93 -17.06
CA GLU A 122 -29.95 -32.01 -17.78
C GLU A 122 -30.77 -31.17 -16.79
N ARG A 123 -30.67 -29.85 -16.90
CA ARG A 123 -31.37 -28.92 -16.03
C ARG A 123 -31.74 -27.65 -16.76
N VAL A 124 -32.79 -27.01 -16.27
CA VAL A 124 -33.25 -25.71 -16.75
C VAL A 124 -32.67 -24.64 -15.82
N PRO A 125 -32.10 -23.52 -16.33
CA PRO A 125 -31.46 -22.50 -15.51
C PRO A 125 -32.48 -21.59 -14.79
N ILE A 126 -33.36 -22.18 -13.98
CA ILE A 126 -34.41 -21.48 -13.24
C ILE A 126 -34.05 -21.29 -11.77
N SER A 127 -34.65 -20.28 -11.16
CA SER A 127 -34.47 -19.91 -9.75
C SER A 127 -35.66 -19.07 -9.25
N ARG A 128 -35.64 -18.68 -7.97
CA ARG A 128 -36.66 -17.78 -7.41
C ARG A 128 -36.64 -16.41 -8.06
N TYR A 129 -35.47 -15.88 -8.43
CA TYR A 129 -35.34 -14.60 -9.14
C TYR A 129 -35.65 -14.72 -10.63
N TYR A 130 -35.29 -15.84 -11.23
CA TYR A 130 -35.49 -16.10 -12.65
C TYR A 130 -36.30 -17.40 -12.83
N PRO A 131 -37.63 -17.36 -12.64
CA PRO A 131 -38.46 -18.57 -12.64
C PRO A 131 -38.68 -19.18 -14.03
N GLN A 132 -38.26 -18.47 -15.08
CA GLN A 132 -38.41 -18.86 -16.48
C GLN A 132 -37.03 -19.00 -17.14
N PRO A 133 -36.83 -19.99 -18.04
CA PRO A 133 -35.62 -20.08 -18.84
C PRO A 133 -35.54 -18.94 -19.85
N PRO A 134 -34.33 -18.55 -20.26
CA PRO A 134 -34.15 -17.50 -21.26
C PRO A 134 -34.66 -17.97 -22.62
N THR A 135 -35.33 -17.07 -23.35
CA THR A 135 -35.85 -17.33 -24.68
C THR A 135 -34.71 -17.43 -25.71
N GLY A 136 -34.82 -18.33 -26.69
CA GLY A 136 -33.74 -18.63 -27.65
C GLY A 136 -33.28 -17.47 -28.57
N ASN A 137 -33.96 -16.32 -28.53
CA ASN A 137 -33.60 -15.10 -29.27
C ASN A 137 -33.07 -13.97 -28.36
N LYS A 138 -32.82 -14.24 -27.08
CA LYS A 138 -32.29 -13.23 -26.15
C LYS A 138 -30.87 -12.85 -26.59
N ALA A 139 -30.65 -11.55 -26.83
CA ALA A 139 -29.31 -11.03 -27.07
C ALA A 139 -28.48 -11.19 -25.79
N LEU A 140 -27.27 -11.73 -25.94
CA LEU A 140 -26.31 -11.86 -24.84
C LEU A 140 -25.77 -10.46 -24.49
N ARG A 141 -25.47 -10.22 -23.21
CA ARG A 141 -24.77 -9.01 -22.76
C ARG A 141 -23.42 -8.87 -23.47
N SER A 142 -23.02 -7.63 -23.76
CA SER A 142 -21.78 -7.28 -24.47
C SER A 142 -20.51 -7.87 -23.84
N ARG A 143 -20.54 -8.09 -22.52
CA ARG A 143 -19.45 -8.64 -21.69
C ARG A 143 -19.48 -10.16 -21.51
N PHE A 144 -20.53 -10.85 -21.95
CA PHE A 144 -20.66 -12.29 -21.72
C PHE A 144 -19.57 -13.06 -22.49
N LYS A 145 -18.73 -13.78 -21.74
CA LYS A 145 -17.75 -14.73 -22.28
C LYS A 145 -18.14 -16.12 -21.84
N ARG A 146 -18.29 -17.03 -22.80
CA ARG A 146 -18.55 -18.43 -22.53
C ARG A 146 -17.41 -19.04 -21.70
N PRO A 147 -17.69 -19.65 -20.53
CA PRO A 147 -16.67 -20.35 -19.75
C PRO A 147 -16.00 -21.45 -20.57
N SER A 148 -14.67 -21.56 -20.47
CA SER A 148 -13.88 -22.48 -21.31
C SER A 148 -14.18 -23.96 -21.06
N ASP A 149 -14.76 -24.29 -19.91
CA ASP A 149 -15.14 -25.62 -19.46
C ASP A 149 -16.65 -25.91 -19.63
N ALA A 150 -17.42 -24.98 -20.20
CA ALA A 150 -18.86 -25.15 -20.40
C ALA A 150 -19.19 -26.07 -21.59
N PRO A 151 -19.94 -27.17 -21.40
CA PRO A 151 -20.29 -28.12 -22.47
C PRO A 151 -21.03 -27.45 -23.63
N GLU A 152 -20.62 -27.70 -24.87
CA GLU A 152 -21.24 -27.14 -26.10
C GLU A 152 -22.75 -27.38 -26.20
N SER A 153 -23.27 -28.40 -25.51
CA SER A 153 -24.69 -28.72 -25.43
C SER A 153 -25.53 -27.68 -24.66
N ILE A 154 -24.91 -26.83 -23.83
CA ILE A 154 -25.60 -25.80 -23.07
C ILE A 154 -25.60 -24.48 -23.87
N PRO A 155 -26.77 -23.91 -24.20
CA PRO A 155 -26.86 -22.62 -24.89
C PRO A 155 -26.22 -21.48 -24.10
N ASP A 156 -25.60 -20.52 -24.80
CA ASP A 156 -24.97 -19.35 -24.16
C ASP A 156 -25.96 -18.53 -23.33
N SER A 157 -27.22 -18.42 -23.77
CA SER A 157 -28.26 -17.72 -23.00
C SER A 157 -28.56 -18.42 -21.66
N HIS A 158 -28.43 -19.75 -21.61
CA HIS A 158 -28.58 -20.50 -20.37
C HIS A 158 -27.39 -20.27 -19.44
N LEU A 159 -26.17 -20.27 -19.99
CA LEU A 159 -24.94 -20.00 -19.23
C LEU A 159 -24.92 -18.59 -18.66
N GLU A 160 -25.36 -17.60 -19.43
CA GLU A 160 -25.49 -16.22 -18.98
C GLU A 160 -26.48 -16.08 -17.81
N GLN A 161 -27.65 -16.72 -17.88
CA GLN A 161 -28.60 -16.69 -16.76
C GLN A 161 -28.07 -17.43 -15.52
N MET A 162 -27.22 -18.44 -15.71
CA MET A 162 -26.54 -19.12 -14.61
C MET A 162 -25.44 -18.26 -13.96
N SER A 163 -24.89 -17.25 -14.65
CA SER A 163 -23.86 -16.36 -14.10
C SER A 163 -24.42 -15.15 -13.34
N TYR A 164 -25.73 -14.91 -13.34
CA TYR A 164 -26.31 -13.78 -12.62
C TYR A 164 -26.08 -13.84 -11.10
N PRO A 165 -25.90 -12.69 -10.42
CA PRO A 165 -25.69 -12.63 -8.98
C PRO A 165 -26.84 -13.28 -8.19
N VAL A 166 -26.52 -13.76 -7.00
CA VAL A 166 -27.48 -14.41 -6.08
C VAL A 166 -28.08 -13.44 -5.07
N SER A 167 -27.49 -12.27 -4.93
CA SER A 167 -27.91 -11.20 -4.02
C SER A 167 -28.36 -9.99 -4.84
N GLY A 168 -29.09 -9.05 -4.23
CA GLY A 168 -29.50 -7.80 -4.91
C GLY A 168 -30.83 -7.86 -5.67
N GLY A 169 -31.44 -9.04 -5.83
CA GLY A 169 -32.73 -9.20 -6.52
C GLY A 169 -32.60 -9.59 -8.01
N PRO A 170 -33.72 -9.78 -8.72
CA PRO A 170 -33.69 -10.01 -10.16
C PRO A 170 -33.24 -8.74 -10.90
N ILE A 171 -32.20 -8.87 -11.74
CA ILE A 171 -31.75 -7.84 -12.67
C ILE A 171 -32.89 -7.44 -13.62
N ASP A 172 -33.16 -6.13 -13.74
CA ASP A 172 -34.21 -5.57 -14.59
C ASP A 172 -33.70 -5.41 -16.03
N LEU A 173 -34.18 -6.24 -16.96
CA LEU A 173 -33.59 -6.38 -18.30
C LEU A 173 -34.02 -5.30 -19.31
N ASP A 174 -34.93 -4.39 -18.94
CA ASP A 174 -35.49 -3.34 -19.81
C ASP A 174 -35.06 -1.90 -19.40
N ALA A 175 -34.29 -1.73 -18.33
CA ALA A 175 -33.81 -0.44 -17.85
C ALA A 175 -32.32 -0.25 -18.19
N THR A 176 -32.07 0.34 -19.37
CA THR A 176 -30.86 1.10 -19.77
C THR A 176 -29.48 0.44 -19.60
N GLU A 177 -28.81 0.25 -20.74
CA GLU A 177 -27.43 -0.20 -20.92
C GLU A 177 -26.34 0.69 -20.26
N ASP A 178 -26.68 1.56 -19.31
CA ASP A 178 -25.76 2.55 -18.71
C ASP A 178 -25.64 2.47 -17.16
N GLU A 179 -26.41 1.62 -16.46
CA GLU A 179 -26.35 1.50 -14.97
C GLU A 179 -25.81 0.14 -14.48
N ASP A 180 -25.66 -0.85 -15.36
CA ASP A 180 -25.22 -2.22 -15.05
C ASP A 180 -23.69 -2.40 -15.00
N GLU A 181 -22.89 -1.34 -15.16
CA GLU A 181 -21.41 -1.41 -15.15
C GLU A 181 -20.79 -1.19 -13.75
N GLU A 182 -21.54 -0.59 -12.81
CA GLU A 182 -21.03 -0.21 -11.49
C GLU A 182 -21.30 -1.22 -10.35
N GLN A 183 -22.27 -2.14 -10.49
CA GLN A 183 -22.65 -3.06 -9.41
C GLN A 183 -22.14 -4.51 -9.54
N GLU A 184 -21.84 -5.01 -10.74
CA GLU A 184 -21.34 -6.39 -10.91
C GLU A 184 -19.82 -6.55 -10.70
N GLN A 185 -19.05 -5.44 -10.66
CA GLN A 185 -17.59 -5.48 -10.42
C GLN A 185 -17.22 -5.57 -8.93
N GLU A 186 -18.16 -5.28 -8.01
CA GLU A 186 -17.97 -5.45 -6.57
C GLU A 186 -18.15 -6.92 -6.12
N ASP A 187 -19.01 -7.70 -6.77
CA ASP A 187 -19.38 -9.06 -6.36
C ASP A 187 -18.47 -10.18 -6.90
N GLU A 188 -17.77 -9.97 -8.04
CA GLU A 188 -16.79 -10.94 -8.57
C GLU A 188 -15.41 -10.84 -7.87
N GLN A 189 -15.09 -9.70 -7.24
CA GLN A 189 -13.83 -9.52 -6.52
C GLN A 189 -13.82 -10.13 -5.10
N GLU A 190 -14.99 -10.41 -4.51
CA GLU A 190 -15.08 -11.06 -3.18
C GLU A 190 -14.89 -12.60 -3.23
N LYS A 191 -15.21 -13.27 -4.35
CA LYS A 191 -15.18 -14.76 -4.41
C LYS A 191 -13.84 -15.39 -4.76
N GLU A 192 -12.94 -14.67 -5.43
CA GLU A 192 -11.58 -15.19 -5.70
C GLU A 192 -10.62 -15.08 -4.49
N GLN A 193 -11.02 -14.39 -3.39
CA GLN A 193 -10.19 -14.25 -2.19
C GLN A 193 -10.30 -15.40 -1.17
N GLU A 194 -11.26 -16.32 -1.29
CA GLU A 194 -11.46 -17.38 -0.28
C GLU A 194 -10.77 -18.74 -0.57
N GLN A 195 -10.17 -18.98 -1.75
CA GLN A 195 -9.68 -20.33 -2.11
C GLN A 195 -8.17 -20.61 -1.99
N ALA A 196 -7.36 -19.73 -1.40
CA ALA A 196 -5.91 -19.97 -1.31
C ALA A 196 -5.30 -19.88 0.10
N GLN A 197 -5.80 -20.66 1.08
CA GLN A 197 -4.97 -21.02 2.26
C GLN A 197 -5.48 -22.23 3.09
N VAL A 198 -5.22 -23.48 2.67
CA VAL A 198 -5.04 -24.58 3.64
C VAL A 198 -4.06 -25.62 3.09
N VAL A 199 -2.92 -25.79 3.77
CA VAL A 199 -2.15 -27.03 4.10
C VAL A 199 -0.71 -26.54 4.40
N ALA A 200 -0.18 -26.61 5.62
CA ALA A 200 0.21 -27.85 6.26
C ALA A 200 0.41 -27.67 7.78
N ASN A 201 0.03 -28.67 8.58
CA ASN A 201 1.02 -29.25 9.48
C ASN A 201 0.68 -30.65 9.97
N THR A 202 1.70 -31.50 9.92
CA THR A 202 1.68 -32.91 10.30
C THR A 202 2.18 -33.08 11.74
N LYS A 203 1.61 -34.07 12.41
CA LYS A 203 1.69 -34.45 13.83
C LYS A 203 3.11 -34.71 14.38
N SER A 204 3.26 -34.56 15.70
CA SER A 204 4.04 -35.46 16.56
C SER A 204 3.51 -35.47 18.02
N PRO A 205 3.78 -36.53 18.81
CA PRO A 205 2.81 -37.06 19.78
C PRO A 205 3.06 -36.74 21.26
N LEU A 206 1.97 -36.78 22.04
CA LEU A 206 1.94 -36.74 23.50
C LEU A 206 2.68 -37.94 24.14
N ARG A 207 3.41 -37.65 25.24
CA ARG A 207 3.72 -38.61 26.30
C ARG A 207 3.28 -38.05 27.66
N SER A 208 2.45 -38.83 28.34
CA SER A 208 1.87 -38.59 29.66
C SER A 208 2.88 -38.88 30.78
N ALA A 209 2.84 -38.11 31.88
CA ALA A 209 2.86 -38.66 33.24
C ALA A 209 2.60 -37.60 34.35
N ARG A 210 1.47 -37.81 35.04
CA ARG A 210 1.21 -37.73 36.50
C ARG A 210 1.48 -36.46 37.33
N SER A 211 0.38 -36.11 38.01
CA SER A 211 0.26 -35.19 39.14
C SER A 211 1.08 -35.58 40.37
N HIS A 212 1.58 -34.59 41.10
CA HIS A 212 1.59 -34.60 42.56
C HIS A 212 1.33 -33.18 43.08
N TYR A 213 0.31 -33.04 43.91
CA TYR A 213 0.07 -31.87 44.75
C TYR A 213 1.21 -31.75 45.78
N SER A 214 1.75 -30.55 45.95
CA SER A 214 2.33 -30.14 47.23
C SER A 214 2.21 -28.64 47.42
N SER A 215 1.93 -28.28 48.66
CA SER A 215 1.42 -27.01 49.13
C SER A 215 2.51 -25.95 49.34
N ALA A 216 2.11 -24.70 49.15
CA ALA A 216 2.56 -23.48 49.84
C ALA A 216 4.04 -23.05 49.72
N SER A 217 4.25 -21.98 48.95
CA SER A 217 5.02 -20.81 49.40
C SER A 217 4.79 -19.63 48.43
N VAL A 218 4.26 -18.53 48.96
CA VAL A 218 4.11 -17.24 48.27
C VAL A 218 5.50 -16.70 47.92
N PRO A 219 5.85 -16.42 46.65
CA PRO A 219 7.08 -15.71 46.33
C PRO A 219 6.90 -14.22 46.65
N GLN A 220 7.81 -13.67 47.45
CA GLN A 220 7.98 -12.22 47.60
C GLN A 220 8.25 -11.56 46.24
N PRO A 221 7.90 -10.27 46.06
CA PRO A 221 8.23 -9.54 44.86
C PRO A 221 9.75 -9.36 44.77
N GLU A 222 10.38 -10.03 43.82
CA GLU A 222 11.75 -9.77 43.43
C GLU A 222 11.88 -8.32 43.00
N ARG A 223 12.79 -7.58 43.65
CA ARG A 223 13.22 -6.27 43.18
C ARG A 223 13.79 -6.45 41.77
N HIS A 224 13.11 -5.91 40.77
CA HIS A 224 13.63 -5.79 39.41
C HIS A 224 14.91 -4.94 39.43
N THR A 225 16.07 -5.56 39.59
CA THR A 225 17.34 -4.94 39.22
C THR A 225 17.29 -4.75 37.70
N ALA A 226 17.30 -3.49 37.25
CA ALA A 226 17.33 -3.15 35.84
C ALA A 226 18.44 -3.95 35.14
N ARG A 227 18.06 -4.73 34.12
CA ARG A 227 19.01 -5.51 33.32
C ARG A 227 20.01 -4.54 32.69
N SER A 228 21.30 -4.71 32.97
CA SER A 228 22.37 -3.95 32.32
C SER A 228 22.29 -4.18 30.82
N LEU A 229 21.99 -3.14 30.05
CA LEU A 229 22.09 -3.17 28.59
C LEU A 229 23.58 -3.25 28.19
N PRO A 230 23.94 -3.95 27.10
CA PRO A 230 25.28 -3.87 26.55
C PRO A 230 25.65 -2.42 26.24
N ALA A 231 26.85 -1.98 26.60
CA ALA A 231 27.31 -0.60 26.40
C ALA A 231 27.15 -0.13 24.95
N LYS A 232 27.36 -1.04 23.98
CA LYS A 232 27.16 -0.77 22.54
C LYS A 232 25.73 -0.33 22.21
N ASN A 233 24.72 -0.96 22.82
CA ASN A 233 23.32 -0.61 22.59
C ASN A 233 22.97 0.75 23.20
N VAL A 234 23.55 1.06 24.37
CA VAL A 234 23.37 2.38 25.00
C VAL A 234 23.97 3.48 24.13
N VAL A 235 25.18 3.26 23.61
CA VAL A 235 25.83 4.20 22.68
C VAL A 235 24.98 4.41 21.43
N GLU A 236 24.47 3.33 20.83
CA GLU A 236 23.62 3.42 19.64
C GLU A 236 22.33 4.21 19.91
N ILE A 237 21.64 3.95 21.03
CA ILE A 237 20.41 4.66 21.40
C ILE A 237 20.70 6.16 21.59
N VAL A 238 21.77 6.50 22.30
CA VAL A 238 22.16 7.90 22.52
C VAL A 238 22.49 8.58 21.20
N GLN A 239 23.30 7.95 20.34
CA GLN A 239 23.63 8.48 19.02
C GLN A 239 22.39 8.70 18.17
N ARG A 240 21.45 7.74 18.17
CA ARG A 240 20.19 7.84 17.44
C ARG A 240 19.34 9.02 17.91
N ILE A 241 19.23 9.23 19.22
CA ILE A 241 18.49 10.37 19.79
C ILE A 241 19.16 11.69 19.39
N VAL A 242 20.48 11.77 19.48
CA VAL A 242 21.24 12.97 19.09
C VAL A 242 21.07 13.28 17.61
N MET A 243 21.08 12.26 16.73
CA MET A 243 20.83 12.43 15.30
C MET A 243 19.40 12.86 15.01
N LYS A 244 18.40 12.35 15.74
CA LYS A 244 17.02 12.84 15.64
C LYS A 244 16.89 14.33 15.94
N LEU A 245 17.69 14.85 16.87
CA LEU A 245 17.70 16.30 17.16
C LEU A 245 18.31 17.12 16.01
N ALA A 246 19.32 16.58 15.30
CA ALA A 246 19.88 17.26 14.12
C ALA A 246 18.88 17.30 12.96
N ASN A 247 18.03 16.29 12.84
CA ASN A 247 17.01 16.17 11.80
C ASN A 247 15.61 16.57 12.27
N ALA A 248 15.49 17.37 13.35
CA ALA A 248 14.20 17.69 13.97
C ALA A 248 13.24 18.40 13.00
N ASP A 249 13.77 19.19 12.07
CA ASP A 249 13.01 19.87 11.02
C ASP A 249 12.36 18.89 10.04
N LEU A 250 12.95 17.71 9.85
CA LEU A 250 12.45 16.64 8.98
C LEU A 250 11.61 15.59 9.74
N GLU A 251 11.47 15.70 11.06
CA GLU A 251 10.55 14.87 11.82
C GLU A 251 9.10 15.26 11.46
N ARG A 252 8.18 14.30 11.61
CA ARG A 252 6.76 14.50 11.30
C ARG A 252 6.15 15.52 12.28
N HIS A 253 5.45 16.52 11.75
CA HIS A 253 4.83 17.56 12.55
C HIS A 253 3.61 17.02 13.32
N HIS A 254 3.35 17.51 14.53
CA HIS A 254 2.28 17.01 15.40
C HIS A 254 0.85 17.20 14.84
N THR A 255 0.65 18.10 13.88
CA THR A 255 -0.65 18.28 13.19
C THR A 255 -0.83 17.34 12.00
N ALA A 256 0.22 16.65 11.55
CA ALA A 256 0.06 15.59 10.57
C ALA A 256 -0.63 14.42 11.24
N THR A 257 -1.45 13.69 10.49
CA THR A 257 -2.08 12.47 11.00
C THR A 257 -0.97 11.57 11.55
N SER A 258 -0.91 11.47 12.88
CA SER A 258 0.20 10.84 13.57
C SER A 258 -0.10 9.35 13.73
N ALA A 259 0.93 8.52 13.59
CA ALA A 259 0.90 7.17 14.10
C ALA A 259 0.88 7.13 15.65
N GLU A 260 0.97 8.27 16.32
CA GLU A 260 0.83 8.45 17.76
C GLU A 260 -0.55 9.06 18.11
N GLN A 261 -1.09 8.66 19.27
CA GLN A 261 -2.49 8.82 19.67
C GLN A 261 -3.05 10.24 19.46
N PRO A 262 -4.28 10.39 18.92
CA PRO A 262 -4.94 11.69 18.90
C PRO A 262 -5.19 12.16 20.34
N CYS A 263 -4.55 13.27 20.72
CA CYS A 263 -4.79 13.95 21.98
C CYS A 263 -6.08 14.76 21.88
N LEU A 264 -7.19 14.20 22.36
CA LEU A 264 -8.46 14.91 22.46
C LEU A 264 -8.51 15.72 23.77
N VAL A 265 -8.71 17.04 23.65
CA VAL A 265 -9.07 17.87 24.80
C VAL A 265 -10.56 17.69 25.06
N ALA A 266 -10.92 17.08 26.18
CA ALA A 266 -12.31 16.93 26.56
C ALA A 266 -12.93 18.29 26.91
N THR A 267 -13.85 18.77 26.08
CA THR A 267 -14.60 20.01 26.31
C THR A 267 -15.94 19.77 27.01
N ASN A 268 -16.32 18.51 27.20
CA ASN A 268 -17.52 18.06 27.91
C ASN A 268 -17.35 16.60 28.36
N GLU A 269 -18.27 16.12 29.19
CA GLU A 269 -18.24 14.75 29.74
C GLU A 269 -18.34 13.66 28.66
N GLN A 270 -19.07 13.91 27.56
CA GLN A 270 -19.20 12.95 26.46
C GLN A 270 -17.88 12.75 25.71
N ALA A 271 -17.02 13.78 25.64
CA ALA A 271 -15.70 13.68 25.03
C ALA A 271 -14.76 12.73 25.81
N LEU A 272 -14.97 12.56 27.12
CA LEU A 272 -14.22 11.60 27.95
C LEU A 272 -14.64 10.14 27.69
N LEU A 273 -15.84 9.92 27.15
CA LEU A 273 -16.37 8.59 26.82
C LEU A 273 -15.99 8.13 25.41
N LYS A 274 -15.33 8.97 24.61
CA LYS A 274 -14.88 8.61 23.27
C LYS A 274 -13.71 7.64 23.37
N THR A 275 -13.89 6.42 22.87
CA THR A 275 -12.83 5.45 22.68
C THR A 275 -12.12 5.69 21.35
N ILE A 276 -10.79 5.67 21.37
CA ILE A 276 -9.97 5.66 20.16
C ILE A 276 -9.68 4.19 19.85
N GLU A 277 -10.38 3.62 18.87
CA GLU A 277 -10.06 2.31 18.34
C GLU A 277 -8.97 2.45 17.26
N ARG A 278 -7.84 1.77 17.46
CA ARG A 278 -6.75 1.75 16.50
C ARG A 278 -6.66 0.39 15.84
N LYS A 279 -6.80 0.37 14.50
CA LYS A 279 -6.46 -0.78 13.68
C LYS A 279 -4.95 -0.70 13.37
N VAL A 280 -4.22 -1.79 13.59
CA VAL A 280 -2.77 -1.88 13.33
C VAL A 280 -2.53 -3.17 12.55
N PRO A 281 -1.67 -3.17 11.52
CA PRO A 281 -1.33 -4.39 10.79
C PRO A 281 -0.72 -5.43 11.73
N ALA A 282 -1.22 -6.66 11.70
CA ALA A 282 -0.65 -7.77 12.47
C ALA A 282 0.60 -8.37 11.80
N THR A 283 0.93 -7.92 10.60
CA THR A 283 1.99 -8.47 9.75
C THR A 283 3.35 -7.83 10.06
N SER A 284 4.31 -8.63 10.51
CA SER A 284 5.70 -8.17 10.71
C SER A 284 6.65 -8.56 9.57
N GLN A 285 6.32 -9.61 8.84
CA GLN A 285 7.15 -10.21 7.80
C GLN A 285 6.28 -10.71 6.65
N VAL A 286 6.86 -10.76 5.46
CA VAL A 286 6.26 -11.33 4.25
C VAL A 286 7.20 -12.37 3.65
N ARG A 287 6.64 -13.44 3.08
CA ARG A 287 7.42 -14.46 2.39
C ARG A 287 7.45 -14.20 0.90
N ILE A 288 8.64 -13.93 0.38
CA ILE A 288 8.84 -13.60 -1.02
C ILE A 288 9.71 -14.68 -1.66
N ALA A 289 9.20 -15.31 -2.72
CA ALA A 289 10.01 -16.01 -3.69
C ALA A 289 10.63 -14.97 -4.62
N TRP A 290 11.96 -14.94 -4.68
CA TRP A 290 12.69 -13.95 -5.46
C TRP A 290 13.52 -14.67 -6.52
N ASN A 291 13.15 -14.44 -7.78
CA ASN A 291 13.99 -14.79 -8.92
C ASN A 291 14.94 -13.63 -9.21
N ARG A 292 16.24 -13.84 -8.97
CA ARG A 292 17.27 -12.81 -9.15
C ARG A 292 17.58 -12.51 -10.61
N ASP A 293 17.34 -13.46 -11.51
CA ASP A 293 17.65 -13.31 -12.93
C ASP A 293 16.59 -12.48 -13.65
N THR A 294 15.34 -12.52 -13.17
CA THR A 294 14.22 -11.71 -13.73
C THR A 294 13.84 -10.54 -12.83
N ASP A 295 14.47 -10.41 -11.65
CA ASP A 295 14.08 -9.51 -10.56
C ASP A 295 12.57 -9.59 -10.22
N GLU A 296 12.00 -10.79 -10.37
CA GLU A 296 10.61 -11.07 -10.02
C GLU A 296 10.52 -11.46 -8.55
N MET A 297 9.76 -10.66 -7.81
CA MET A 297 9.48 -10.84 -6.40
C MET A 297 7.99 -11.10 -6.25
N VAL A 298 7.62 -12.29 -5.79
CA VAL A 298 6.23 -12.71 -5.64
C VAL A 298 6.01 -13.29 -4.24
N LEU A 299 4.90 -12.92 -3.59
CA LEU A 299 4.44 -13.55 -2.37
C LEU A 299 4.27 -15.05 -2.58
N HIS A 300 4.99 -15.86 -1.79
CA HIS A 300 4.96 -17.31 -1.96
C HIS A 300 5.16 -18.03 -0.61
N PRO A 301 4.39 -19.09 -0.29
CA PRO A 301 4.50 -19.81 0.98
C PRO A 301 5.91 -20.35 1.30
N ASP A 302 6.61 -20.80 0.24
CA ASP A 302 7.98 -21.31 0.30
C ASP A 302 9.07 -20.23 0.09
N GLY A 303 8.67 -18.95 0.06
CA GLY A 303 9.58 -17.83 -0.05
C GLY A 303 10.45 -17.63 1.19
N ARG A 304 11.40 -16.68 1.12
CA ARG A 304 12.19 -16.24 2.29
C ARG A 304 11.44 -15.16 3.04
N ASP A 305 11.60 -15.13 4.36
CA ASP A 305 11.02 -14.08 5.20
C ASP A 305 11.77 -12.75 4.98
N TYR A 306 11.03 -11.70 4.65
CA TYR A 306 11.52 -10.32 4.55
C TYR A 306 10.72 -9.41 5.50
N PRO A 307 11.33 -8.36 6.07
CA PRO A 307 10.62 -7.38 6.87
C PRO A 307 9.47 -6.73 6.09
N TYR A 308 8.29 -6.69 6.71
CA TYR A 308 7.18 -5.88 6.21
C TYR A 308 7.38 -4.42 6.61
N ARG A 309 7.37 -3.50 5.63
CA ARG A 309 7.56 -2.06 5.86
C ARG A 309 6.31 -1.22 5.60
N GLY A 310 5.15 -1.88 5.54
CA GLY A 310 3.86 -1.28 5.22
C GLY A 310 3.46 -1.53 3.77
N ARG A 311 2.42 -0.81 3.34
CA ARG A 311 1.87 -0.81 1.98
C ARG A 311 1.78 0.60 1.41
N GLY A 312 1.76 0.65 0.10
CA GLY A 312 1.25 1.77 -0.70
C GLY A 312 -0.05 1.37 -1.42
N PRO A 313 -0.50 2.21 -2.37
CA PRO A 313 -1.62 1.86 -3.23
C PRO A 313 -1.44 0.49 -3.93
N VAL A 314 -2.55 -0.17 -4.24
CA VAL A 314 -2.53 -1.29 -5.21
C VAL A 314 -2.74 -0.68 -6.59
N GLY A 315 -1.81 -0.96 -7.50
CA GLY A 315 -1.84 -0.41 -8.85
C GLY A 315 -2.88 -1.11 -9.71
N LEU A 316 -3.59 -0.33 -10.53
CA LEU A 316 -4.46 -0.77 -11.60
C LEU A 316 -3.84 -0.29 -12.93
N TRP A 317 -4.13 -0.96 -14.04
CA TRP A 317 -3.61 -0.69 -15.39
C TRP A 317 -3.11 0.76 -15.63
N ASN A 318 -1.78 0.92 -15.76
CA ASN A 318 -1.06 2.18 -16.00
C ASN A 318 -1.01 3.23 -14.86
N THR A 319 -1.42 2.91 -13.62
CA THR A 319 -1.35 3.86 -12.47
C THR A 319 -0.01 3.87 -11.74
N CYS A 320 0.94 2.99 -12.11
CA CYS A 320 2.18 2.75 -11.37
C CYS A 320 3.01 4.01 -11.11
N THR A 321 2.89 5.04 -11.97
CA THR A 321 3.47 6.38 -11.75
C THR A 321 2.91 7.07 -10.50
N ILE A 322 1.58 7.23 -10.39
CA ILE A 322 0.92 7.88 -9.24
C ILE A 322 1.21 7.11 -7.97
N ASP A 323 1.13 5.80 -8.06
CA ASP A 323 1.41 4.88 -6.96
C ASP A 323 2.82 5.11 -6.41
N CYS A 324 3.82 5.21 -7.28
CA CYS A 324 5.19 5.50 -6.88
C CYS A 324 5.37 6.91 -6.31
N VAL A 325 4.68 7.91 -6.86
CA VAL A 325 4.70 9.29 -6.33
C VAL A 325 4.13 9.32 -4.91
N ILE A 326 2.97 8.71 -4.68
CA ILE A 326 2.34 8.61 -3.37
C ILE A 326 3.28 7.92 -2.37
N VAL A 327 3.89 6.79 -2.76
CA VAL A 327 4.79 6.05 -1.86
C VAL A 327 6.08 6.80 -1.58
N ALA A 328 6.71 7.41 -2.58
CA ALA A 328 7.89 8.24 -2.36
C ALA A 328 7.57 9.44 -1.44
N ALA A 329 6.44 10.12 -1.67
CA ALA A 329 5.97 11.20 -0.81
C ALA A 329 5.68 10.72 0.62
N LYS A 330 5.06 9.55 0.79
CA LYS A 330 4.80 8.93 2.10
C LYS A 330 6.10 8.61 2.83
N LEU A 331 7.09 8.03 2.14
CA LEU A 331 8.40 7.70 2.73
C LEU A 331 9.23 8.93 3.12
N LEU A 332 8.90 10.09 2.53
CA LEU A 332 9.48 11.39 2.83
C LEU A 332 8.65 12.22 3.82
N ASP A 333 7.48 11.74 4.27
CA ASP A 333 6.54 12.59 5.01
C ASP A 333 6.29 13.94 4.29
N ALA A 334 6.18 13.94 2.96
CA ALA A 334 6.08 15.14 2.14
C ALA A 334 4.89 16.02 2.54
N GLY A 335 5.14 17.30 2.82
CA GLY A 335 4.12 18.24 3.31
C GLY A 335 3.67 18.00 4.76
N SER A 336 4.29 17.03 5.45
CA SER A 336 3.95 16.59 6.81
C SER A 336 5.09 16.73 7.81
N THR A 337 6.24 17.26 7.39
CA THR A 337 7.40 17.53 8.27
C THR A 337 7.25 18.84 9.05
N VAL A 338 8.05 19.00 10.11
CA VAL A 338 8.11 20.24 10.89
C VAL A 338 8.47 21.44 10.02
N ILE A 339 9.44 21.31 9.11
CA ILE A 339 9.84 22.39 8.20
C ILE A 339 8.75 22.78 7.22
N ASP A 340 7.97 21.81 6.71
CA ASP A 340 6.85 22.10 5.80
C ASP A 340 5.70 22.84 6.50
N ARG A 341 5.49 22.55 7.79
CA ARG A 341 4.35 23.08 8.58
C ARG A 341 4.75 24.15 9.60
N CYS A 342 5.99 24.67 9.53
CA CYS A 342 6.55 25.57 10.55
C CYS A 342 5.83 26.92 10.67
N LYS A 343 5.16 27.38 9.60
CA LYS A 343 4.46 28.65 9.57
C LYS A 343 3.04 28.52 10.12
N LYS A 344 2.60 29.54 10.87
CA LYS A 344 1.20 29.71 11.24
C LYS A 344 0.36 29.79 9.95
N ASP A 345 -0.71 29.00 9.86
CA ASP A 345 -1.56 28.85 8.67
C ASP A 345 -0.90 28.18 7.46
N TRP A 346 0.01 27.21 7.70
CA TRP A 346 0.68 26.42 6.66
C TRP A 346 -0.29 25.85 5.59
N GLN A 347 -1.51 25.47 5.98
CA GLN A 347 -2.51 24.91 5.05
C GLN A 347 -2.87 25.85 3.89
N ALA A 348 -2.85 27.17 4.14
CA ALA A 348 -3.17 28.19 3.13
C ALA A 348 -2.03 28.38 2.11
N GLN A 349 -0.83 27.85 2.39
CA GLN A 349 0.34 27.97 1.51
C GLN A 349 0.38 26.89 0.44
N PHE A 350 -0.36 25.81 0.63
CA PHE A 350 -0.41 24.69 -0.30
C PHE A 350 -1.54 24.86 -1.31
N THR A 351 -1.28 24.49 -2.55
CA THR A 351 -2.23 24.39 -3.64
C THR A 351 -3.19 23.21 -3.42
N PRO A 352 -4.33 23.14 -4.16
CA PRO A 352 -5.19 21.95 -4.13
C PRO A 352 -4.44 20.65 -4.42
N LEU A 353 -3.52 20.66 -5.39
CA LEU A 353 -2.69 19.50 -5.75
C LEU A 353 -1.78 19.05 -4.61
N GLU A 354 -1.07 19.99 -4.00
CA GLU A 354 -0.20 19.70 -2.84
C GLU A 354 -0.99 19.16 -1.65
N ARG A 355 -2.20 19.69 -1.39
CA ARG A 355 -3.10 19.16 -0.35
C ARG A 355 -3.61 17.76 -0.71
N GLY A 356 -3.90 17.50 -1.97
CA GLY A 356 -4.26 16.17 -2.47
C GLY A 356 -3.14 15.16 -2.21
N LEU A 357 -1.89 15.53 -2.50
CA LEU A 357 -0.74 14.66 -2.22
C LEU A 357 -0.60 14.41 -0.71
N ILE A 358 -0.69 15.45 0.12
CA ILE A 358 -0.66 15.29 1.59
C ILE A 358 -1.75 14.31 2.04
N ALA A 359 -2.99 14.47 1.57
CA ALA A 359 -4.08 13.56 1.91
C ALA A 359 -3.76 12.11 1.53
N ALA A 360 -3.22 11.87 0.33
CA ALA A 360 -2.80 10.54 -0.11
C ALA A 360 -1.67 9.94 0.74
N THR A 361 -0.72 10.76 1.22
CA THR A 361 0.34 10.29 2.13
C THR A 361 -0.17 9.97 3.55
N GLU A 362 -1.30 10.56 3.95
CA GLU A 362 -1.91 10.34 5.26
C GLU A 362 -2.85 9.12 5.30
N VAL A 363 -3.16 8.52 4.15
CA VAL A 363 -3.92 7.27 4.06
C VAL A 363 -3.15 6.11 4.70
N ASP A 364 -3.83 5.35 5.56
CA ASP A 364 -3.34 4.08 6.08
C ASP A 364 -3.56 2.95 5.08
N TRP A 365 -2.70 2.93 4.04
CA TRP A 365 -2.72 1.93 2.97
C TRP A 365 -2.64 0.48 3.45
N ASP A 366 -2.17 0.23 4.69
CA ASP A 366 -2.15 -1.13 5.23
C ASP A 366 -3.55 -1.66 5.52
N LEU A 367 -4.50 -0.77 5.82
CA LEU A 367 -5.89 -1.09 6.16
C LEU A 367 -6.84 -1.00 4.97
N CYS A 368 -6.35 -0.51 3.82
CA CYS A 368 -7.14 -0.43 2.60
C CYS A 368 -7.25 -1.81 1.94
N PHE A 369 -8.50 -2.24 1.73
CA PHE A 369 -8.80 -3.31 0.77
C PHE A 369 -8.56 -2.80 -0.67
N PRO A 370 -8.36 -3.69 -1.66
CA PRO A 370 -8.02 -3.29 -3.03
C PRO A 370 -8.94 -2.20 -3.62
N GLY A 371 -10.26 -2.37 -3.61
CA GLY A 371 -11.20 -1.37 -4.14
C GLY A 371 -11.09 0.00 -3.44
N GLN A 372 -10.98 0.02 -2.10
CA GLN A 372 -10.75 1.28 -1.35
C GLN A 372 -9.40 1.91 -1.69
N SER A 373 -8.37 1.10 -1.90
CA SER A 373 -7.05 1.59 -2.33
C SER A 373 -7.13 2.27 -3.69
N GLU A 374 -7.92 1.72 -4.62
CA GLU A 374 -8.11 2.30 -5.94
C GLU A 374 -8.85 3.64 -5.84
N THR A 375 -10.01 3.69 -5.16
CA THR A 375 -10.77 4.93 -4.97
C THR A 375 -9.93 6.05 -4.33
N LEU A 376 -9.18 5.72 -3.27
CA LEU A 376 -8.36 6.72 -2.56
C LEU A 376 -7.16 7.20 -3.39
N ARG A 377 -6.57 6.33 -4.21
CA ARG A 377 -5.54 6.71 -5.19
C ARG A 377 -6.16 7.61 -6.26
N ASP A 378 -7.34 7.24 -6.77
CA ASP A 378 -8.00 7.92 -7.87
C ASP A 378 -8.47 9.32 -7.46
N HIS A 379 -8.84 9.53 -6.20
CA HIS A 379 -9.06 10.88 -5.68
C HIS A 379 -7.83 11.80 -5.83
N PHE A 380 -6.62 11.27 -5.65
CA PHE A 380 -5.41 12.08 -5.90
C PHE A 380 -5.17 12.25 -7.40
N TRP A 381 -5.43 11.21 -8.19
CA TRP A 381 -5.35 11.27 -9.66
C TRP A 381 -6.28 12.33 -10.24
N ASP A 382 -7.54 12.40 -9.80
CA ASP A 382 -8.51 13.41 -10.24
C ASP A 382 -7.98 14.83 -10.03
N VAL A 383 -7.38 15.08 -8.85
CA VAL A 383 -6.77 16.38 -8.53
C VAL A 383 -5.55 16.67 -9.44
N VAL A 384 -4.79 15.64 -9.79
CA VAL A 384 -3.68 15.75 -10.76
C VAL A 384 -4.22 16.07 -12.15
N SER A 385 -5.22 15.35 -12.64
CA SER A 385 -5.85 15.55 -13.95
C SER A 385 -6.47 16.94 -14.09
N ASP A 386 -7.14 17.43 -13.04
CA ASP A 386 -7.68 18.80 -12.99
C ASP A 386 -6.59 19.87 -13.08
N SER A 387 -5.44 19.60 -12.45
CA SER A 387 -4.31 20.52 -12.40
C SER A 387 -3.41 20.46 -13.65
N MET A 388 -3.49 19.35 -14.40
CA MET A 388 -2.63 19.06 -15.56
C MET A 388 -3.44 18.42 -16.71
N PRO A 389 -4.29 19.18 -17.42
CA PRO A 389 -5.18 18.61 -18.45
C PRO A 389 -4.45 18.01 -19.66
N GLU A 390 -3.20 18.42 -19.90
CA GLU A 390 -2.35 17.90 -20.99
C GLU A 390 -1.61 16.61 -20.60
N ALA A 391 -1.72 16.18 -19.34
CA ALA A 391 -1.07 14.97 -18.86
C ALA A 391 -1.78 13.70 -19.35
N TRP A 392 -1.02 12.77 -19.90
CA TRP A 392 -1.47 11.42 -20.25
C TRP A 392 -0.92 10.35 -19.31
N ILE A 393 -1.62 9.23 -19.17
CA ILE A 393 -1.23 8.15 -18.25
C ILE A 393 -0.05 7.35 -18.83
N GLY A 394 0.99 7.10 -18.02
CA GLY A 394 2.06 6.13 -18.31
C GLY A 394 3.38 6.64 -18.91
N GLY A 395 3.57 7.96 -19.09
CA GLY A 395 4.83 8.51 -19.65
C GLY A 395 5.89 8.91 -18.60
N ILE A 396 7.18 8.77 -18.92
CA ILE A 396 8.32 9.20 -18.05
C ILE A 396 8.26 10.68 -17.63
N PRO A 397 8.02 11.65 -18.56
CA PRO A 397 7.96 13.07 -18.19
C PRO A 397 6.89 13.36 -17.13
N TRP A 398 5.91 12.48 -17.01
CA TRP A 398 4.77 12.65 -16.15
C TRP A 398 5.08 12.45 -14.67
N VAL A 399 5.94 11.48 -14.29
CA VAL A 399 6.39 11.31 -12.89
C VAL A 399 7.05 12.59 -12.38
N GLN A 400 7.95 13.15 -13.20
CA GLN A 400 8.72 14.35 -12.87
C GLN A 400 7.82 15.57 -12.77
N GLU A 401 6.87 15.73 -13.69
CA GLU A 401 5.93 16.85 -13.69
C GLU A 401 4.96 16.80 -12.50
N VAL A 402 4.38 15.63 -12.23
CA VAL A 402 3.50 15.41 -11.06
C VAL A 402 4.24 15.75 -9.78
N TRP A 403 5.44 15.20 -9.59
CA TRP A 403 6.25 15.49 -8.42
C TRP A 403 6.53 16.99 -8.28
N THR A 404 7.00 17.62 -9.35
CA THR A 404 7.40 19.03 -9.34
C THR A 404 6.25 19.94 -8.92
N LYS A 405 5.05 19.79 -9.51
CA LYS A 405 3.90 20.64 -9.15
C LYS A 405 3.28 20.25 -7.82
N ALA A 406 3.25 18.97 -7.46
CA ALA A 406 2.63 18.50 -6.21
C ALA A 406 3.51 18.73 -4.97
N THR A 407 4.75 19.19 -5.13
CA THR A 407 5.70 19.45 -4.02
C THR A 407 6.35 20.83 -4.07
N ALA A 408 5.94 21.70 -5.00
CA ALA A 408 6.57 22.99 -5.27
C ALA A 408 6.73 23.87 -4.02
N ASN A 409 5.74 23.83 -3.12
CA ASN A 409 5.68 24.62 -1.88
C ASN A 409 6.13 23.88 -0.62
N PHE A 410 6.59 22.63 -0.73
CA PHE A 410 7.11 21.89 0.42
C PHE A 410 8.53 22.36 0.74
N ALA A 411 8.68 23.02 1.90
CA ALA A 411 9.90 23.67 2.32
C ALA A 411 11.10 22.71 2.41
N GLN A 412 10.87 21.42 2.71
CA GLN A 412 11.94 20.42 2.76
C GLN A 412 12.70 20.26 1.42
N PHE A 413 12.05 20.53 0.28
CA PHE A 413 12.65 20.40 -1.06
C PHE A 413 13.09 21.73 -1.66
N GLN A 414 12.65 22.85 -1.09
CA GLN A 414 12.90 24.17 -1.66
C GLN A 414 14.35 24.61 -1.48
N PHE A 415 14.88 25.23 -2.53
CA PHE A 415 16.17 25.93 -2.50
C PHE A 415 16.11 27.22 -3.29
N THR A 416 17.03 28.13 -3.02
CA THR A 416 17.10 29.43 -3.72
C THR A 416 18.55 29.77 -4.02
N HIS A 417 18.81 30.18 -5.26
CA HIS A 417 20.15 30.57 -5.70
C HIS A 417 20.10 31.76 -6.66
N TYR A 418 21.26 32.36 -6.86
CA TYR A 418 21.49 33.51 -7.72
C TYR A 418 22.59 33.17 -8.70
N ASP A 419 22.32 33.37 -9.98
CA ASP A 419 23.31 33.20 -11.03
C ASP A 419 23.75 34.56 -11.57
N GLN A 420 25.07 34.76 -11.62
CA GLN A 420 25.70 35.83 -12.38
C GLN A 420 26.35 35.20 -13.60
N ILE A 421 26.02 35.67 -14.80
CA ILE A 421 26.53 35.09 -16.04
C ILE A 421 27.33 36.14 -16.80
N ARG A 422 28.59 35.82 -17.11
CA ARG A 422 29.38 36.52 -18.13
C ARG A 422 29.21 35.78 -19.44
N GLN A 423 28.65 36.48 -20.42
CA GLN A 423 28.43 35.97 -21.78
C GLN A 423 29.70 36.06 -22.63
N CYS A 424 29.72 35.32 -23.75
CA CYS A 424 30.77 35.37 -24.75
C CYS A 424 30.75 36.70 -25.53
N GLU A 425 31.93 37.20 -25.92
CA GLU A 425 32.11 38.44 -26.69
C GLU A 425 31.48 38.38 -28.10
N CYS A 426 31.25 37.19 -28.66
CA CYS A 426 30.57 37.05 -29.95
C CYS A 426 29.07 37.37 -29.90
N ASN A 427 28.52 37.59 -28.71
CA ASN A 427 27.13 38.02 -28.49
C ASN A 427 27.09 39.43 -27.85
N PRO A 428 27.44 40.49 -28.59
CA PRO A 428 27.60 41.86 -28.08
C PRO A 428 26.28 42.54 -27.68
N GLY A 429 25.14 41.84 -27.72
CA GLY A 429 23.84 42.36 -27.28
C GLY A 429 23.61 42.30 -25.77
N ASN A 430 24.43 41.56 -25.02
CA ASN A 430 24.29 41.34 -23.57
C ASN A 430 25.54 41.85 -22.81
N ASP A 431 25.95 43.08 -23.10
CA ASP A 431 26.95 43.79 -22.31
C ASP A 431 26.35 44.17 -20.95
N LEU A 432 26.49 43.27 -19.99
CA LEU A 432 26.69 43.45 -18.54
C LEU A 432 26.31 42.13 -17.87
N GLY A 433 27.14 41.67 -16.94
CA GLY A 433 26.87 40.48 -16.14
C GLY A 433 25.68 40.72 -15.21
N GLU A 434 24.47 40.66 -15.76
CA GLU A 434 23.23 40.73 -15.01
C GLU A 434 23.23 39.56 -14.03
N THR A 435 23.24 39.91 -12.75
CA THR A 435 22.82 38.97 -11.72
C THR A 435 21.34 38.71 -11.99
N THR A 436 21.03 37.51 -12.43
CA THR A 436 19.65 37.07 -12.57
C THR A 436 18.98 37.11 -11.18
N GLY A 437 17.68 37.42 -11.14
CA GLY A 437 16.92 37.43 -9.89
C GLY A 437 16.98 36.08 -9.16
N PRO A 438 16.47 35.99 -7.92
CA PRO A 438 16.48 34.73 -7.17
C PRO A 438 15.75 33.63 -7.94
N TRP A 439 16.45 32.53 -8.21
CA TRP A 439 15.88 31.32 -8.76
C TRP A 439 15.43 30.43 -7.61
N LYS A 440 14.13 30.21 -7.52
CA LYS A 440 13.53 29.31 -6.54
C LYS A 440 13.04 28.05 -7.22
N SER A 441 13.42 26.89 -6.69
CA SER A 441 12.98 25.58 -7.19
C SER A 441 12.81 24.58 -6.05
N SER A 442 12.04 23.52 -6.28
CA SER A 442 11.90 22.33 -5.42
C SER A 442 12.59 21.09 -6.01
N VAL A 443 13.07 21.18 -7.25
CA VAL A 443 13.72 20.09 -7.98
C VAL A 443 15.01 20.57 -8.66
N MET A 444 16.01 19.71 -8.74
CA MET A 444 17.26 19.95 -9.44
C MET A 444 17.28 19.11 -10.73
N GLN A 445 17.45 19.77 -11.85
CA GLN A 445 17.62 19.13 -13.16
C GLN A 445 19.01 19.49 -13.70
N PRO A 446 19.99 18.59 -13.61
CA PRO A 446 21.34 18.87 -14.08
C PRO A 446 21.38 19.09 -15.58
N SER A 447 22.04 20.15 -16.03
CA SER A 447 22.14 20.50 -17.45
C SER A 447 22.79 19.36 -18.24
N GLU A 448 22.21 19.04 -19.39
CA GLU A 448 22.83 18.14 -20.35
C GLU A 448 24.08 18.77 -20.93
N VAL A 449 25.10 17.94 -21.17
CA VAL A 449 26.33 18.38 -21.79
C VAL A 449 26.67 17.41 -22.92
N PRO A 450 26.88 17.88 -24.17
CA PRO A 450 26.92 17.00 -25.35
C PRO A 450 27.91 15.83 -25.26
N TRP A 451 29.08 16.03 -24.65
CA TRP A 451 30.11 15.00 -24.52
C TRP A 451 29.82 13.94 -23.44
N GLU A 452 28.82 14.17 -22.58
CA GLU A 452 28.45 13.25 -21.50
C GLU A 452 27.63 12.04 -21.97
N THR A 453 27.13 12.07 -23.21
CA THR A 453 26.39 10.95 -23.82
C THR A 453 27.28 9.74 -24.15
N GLN A 454 28.61 9.88 -24.06
CA GLN A 454 29.58 8.85 -24.48
C GLN A 454 30.40 8.22 -23.34
N GLY A 455 30.19 8.61 -22.07
CA GLY A 455 31.02 8.20 -20.93
C GLY A 455 30.25 7.69 -19.70
N ASP A 456 30.97 7.08 -18.75
CA ASP A 456 30.46 6.67 -17.43
C ASP A 456 30.31 7.91 -16.51
N VAL A 457 29.23 8.66 -16.70
CA VAL A 457 28.97 9.88 -15.95
C VAL A 457 28.30 9.56 -14.62
N THR A 458 28.95 9.97 -13.53
CA THR A 458 28.46 9.72 -12.18
C THR A 458 27.48 10.80 -11.73
N MET A 459 26.57 10.46 -10.82
CA MET A 459 25.67 11.46 -10.22
C MET A 459 26.45 12.56 -9.48
N GLN A 460 27.53 12.18 -8.80
CA GLN A 460 28.45 13.11 -8.11
C GLN A 460 28.95 14.19 -9.06
N SER A 461 29.54 13.82 -10.21
CA SER A 461 30.08 14.80 -11.16
C SER A 461 29.02 15.74 -11.74
N ARG A 462 27.78 15.25 -11.93
CA ARG A 462 26.68 16.08 -12.45
C ARG A 462 26.23 17.12 -11.45
N LEU A 463 25.99 16.71 -10.21
CA LEU A 463 25.56 17.65 -9.18
C LEU A 463 26.70 18.58 -8.77
N GLU A 464 27.93 18.10 -8.70
CA GLU A 464 29.09 18.96 -8.45
C GLU A 464 29.22 20.06 -9.50
N ARG A 465 28.97 19.78 -10.79
CA ARG A 465 28.90 20.81 -11.84
C ARG A 465 27.78 21.81 -11.57
N GLU A 466 26.57 21.34 -11.25
CA GLU A 466 25.43 22.24 -11.06
C GLU A 466 25.55 23.13 -9.84
N PHE A 467 26.15 22.61 -8.78
CA PHE A 467 26.37 23.31 -7.53
C PHE A 467 27.70 24.08 -7.48
N ALA A 468 28.54 23.92 -8.52
CA ALA A 468 29.84 24.57 -8.62
C ALA A 468 29.70 26.10 -8.47
N PRO A 469 30.46 26.71 -7.54
CA PRO A 469 30.50 28.17 -7.35
C PRO A 469 30.80 28.95 -8.64
N LYS A 470 31.60 28.34 -9.51
CA LYS A 470 31.97 28.86 -10.81
C LYS A 470 31.94 27.72 -11.82
N LEU A 471 31.21 27.90 -12.89
CA LEU A 471 31.18 27.01 -14.04
C LEU A 471 31.64 27.78 -15.28
N GLN A 472 32.51 27.17 -16.08
CA GLN A 472 32.93 27.69 -17.37
C GLN A 472 32.38 26.77 -18.45
N LEU A 473 31.85 27.37 -19.51
CA LEU A 473 31.20 26.68 -20.62
C LEU A 473 31.72 27.26 -21.93
N ASP A 474 31.77 26.40 -22.93
CA ASP A 474 32.08 26.78 -24.30
C ASP A 474 30.90 27.60 -24.87
N CYS A 475 31.18 28.50 -25.82
CA CYS A 475 30.11 29.27 -26.46
C CYS A 475 29.49 28.48 -27.62
N ASP A 476 28.20 28.16 -27.52
CA ASP A 476 27.45 27.44 -28.57
C ASP A 476 27.36 28.16 -29.93
N VAL A 477 27.76 29.44 -30.01
CA VAL A 477 27.67 30.26 -31.23
C VAL A 477 29.00 30.32 -31.98
N CYS A 478 30.12 30.47 -31.27
CA CYS A 478 31.44 30.66 -31.86
C CYS A 478 32.45 29.56 -31.50
N ASP A 479 32.01 28.55 -30.75
CA ASP A 479 32.80 27.43 -30.25
C ASP A 479 34.07 27.84 -29.48
N THR A 480 34.09 29.09 -28.96
CA THR A 480 35.22 29.54 -28.14
C THR A 480 35.14 28.86 -26.79
N PRO A 481 36.19 28.13 -26.38
CA PRO A 481 36.16 27.37 -25.14
C PRO A 481 36.16 28.28 -23.92
N ASP A 482 35.47 27.87 -22.85
CA ASP A 482 35.36 28.58 -21.57
C ASP A 482 34.88 30.06 -21.69
N ALA A 483 34.22 30.41 -22.80
CA ALA A 483 33.85 31.78 -23.12
C ALA A 483 32.66 32.30 -22.30
N ILE A 484 31.86 31.39 -21.74
CA ILE A 484 30.75 31.71 -20.84
C ILE A 484 31.18 31.34 -19.42
N THR A 485 30.98 32.24 -18.46
CA THR A 485 31.23 31.95 -17.04
C THR A 485 29.97 32.20 -16.23
N ARG A 486 29.50 31.18 -15.50
CA ARG A 486 28.41 31.27 -14.53
C ARG A 486 28.99 31.23 -13.12
N TRP A 487 28.67 32.21 -12.30
CA TRP A 487 28.85 32.14 -10.84
C TRP A 487 27.51 31.89 -10.18
N ARG A 488 27.46 30.94 -9.25
CA ARG A 488 26.24 30.55 -8.55
C ARG A 488 26.40 30.70 -7.05
N THR A 489 25.51 31.44 -6.42
CA THR A 489 25.46 31.63 -4.96
C THR A 489 24.13 31.15 -4.41
N PHE A 490 24.14 30.28 -3.41
CA PHE A 490 22.94 29.76 -2.76
C PHE A 490 22.55 30.62 -1.56
N GLU A 491 21.28 31.04 -1.52
CA GLU A 491 20.65 31.63 -0.34
C GLU A 491 20.22 30.55 0.65
N SER A 492 19.63 29.49 0.12
CA SER A 492 19.16 28.35 0.88
C SER A 492 19.39 27.07 0.09
N LEU A 493 19.75 26.02 0.82
CA LEU A 493 19.90 24.67 0.30
C LEU A 493 18.74 23.82 0.79
N PRO A 494 18.27 22.86 -0.01
CA PRO A 494 17.15 22.03 0.40
C PRO A 494 17.59 21.08 1.52
N ALA A 495 16.66 20.74 2.41
CA ALA A 495 16.91 19.69 3.40
C ALA A 495 16.93 18.31 2.73
N ARG A 496 16.15 18.16 1.65
CA ARG A 496 16.15 16.99 0.78
C ARG A 496 16.24 17.40 -0.68
N LEU A 497 17.28 16.93 -1.35
CA LEU A 497 17.53 17.22 -2.76
C LEU A 497 16.77 16.21 -3.62
N VAL A 498 15.87 16.72 -4.46
CA VAL A 498 15.18 15.96 -5.50
C VAL A 498 15.91 16.17 -6.82
N VAL A 499 16.34 15.10 -7.47
CA VAL A 499 17.08 15.15 -8.73
C VAL A 499 16.26 14.51 -9.84
N MET A 500 15.99 15.28 -10.88
CA MET A 500 15.42 14.81 -12.14
C MET A 500 16.57 14.51 -13.10
N VAL A 501 16.62 13.29 -13.63
CA VAL A 501 17.58 12.92 -14.67
C VAL A 501 16.88 12.98 -16.02
N ASP A 502 17.50 13.66 -16.98
CA ASP A 502 16.92 13.81 -18.31
C ASP A 502 16.77 12.48 -19.05
N PRO A 503 15.68 12.32 -19.83
CA PRO A 503 15.47 11.14 -20.66
C PRO A 503 16.64 10.88 -21.61
N GLY A 504 17.28 9.72 -21.48
CA GLY A 504 18.34 9.27 -22.40
C GLY A 504 19.76 9.51 -21.90
N VAL A 505 19.95 10.06 -20.70
CA VAL A 505 21.29 10.20 -20.11
C VAL A 505 21.51 9.18 -18.99
N PRO A 506 22.32 8.13 -19.22
CA PRO A 506 22.62 7.16 -18.18
C PRO A 506 23.49 7.80 -17.10
N VAL A 507 23.14 7.54 -15.84
CA VAL A 507 23.90 7.99 -14.67
C VAL A 507 24.27 6.80 -13.81
N THR A 508 25.52 6.78 -13.34
CA THR A 508 26.04 5.74 -12.45
C THR A 508 26.38 6.29 -11.07
N LYS A 509 26.58 5.38 -10.11
CA LYS A 509 26.88 5.65 -8.69
C LYS A 509 25.86 6.57 -8.02
N HIS A 510 24.60 6.45 -8.41
CA HIS A 510 23.51 7.32 -7.96
C HIS A 510 22.95 6.93 -6.58
N THR A 511 23.41 5.83 -5.98
CA THR A 511 23.02 5.42 -4.62
C THR A 511 24.11 5.68 -3.56
N GLN A 512 25.11 6.49 -3.92
CA GLN A 512 26.19 6.89 -3.02
C GLN A 512 25.90 8.22 -2.31
N ASP A 513 26.59 8.44 -1.19
CA ASP A 513 26.65 9.77 -0.58
C ASP A 513 27.42 10.71 -1.52
N LEU A 514 26.85 11.88 -1.76
CA LEU A 514 27.39 12.90 -2.64
C LEU A 514 27.99 14.02 -1.79
N THR A 515 29.14 14.54 -2.16
CA THR A 515 29.78 15.66 -1.43
C THR A 515 30.38 16.64 -2.40
N PHE A 516 29.96 17.89 -2.35
CA PHE A 516 30.45 18.94 -3.25
C PHE A 516 30.51 20.29 -2.54
N GLU A 517 31.25 21.23 -3.13
CA GLU A 517 31.38 22.59 -2.60
C GLU A 517 30.32 23.52 -3.18
N VAL A 518 29.80 24.42 -2.33
CA VAL A 518 28.81 25.43 -2.70
C VAL A 518 29.21 26.79 -2.15
N GLU A 519 28.90 27.84 -2.92
CA GLU A 519 29.05 29.23 -2.49
C GLU A 519 27.73 29.66 -1.84
N THR A 520 27.78 30.16 -0.61
CA THR A 520 26.67 30.85 0.04
C THR A 520 27.02 32.32 0.22
N PHE A 521 26.04 33.17 0.53
CA PHE A 521 26.31 34.59 0.80
C PHE A 521 27.29 34.85 1.95
N GLU A 522 27.43 33.90 2.87
CA GLU A 522 28.33 34.04 4.02
C GLU A 522 29.73 33.48 3.72
N LYS A 523 29.79 32.31 3.07
CA LYS A 523 31.02 31.54 2.87
C LYS A 523 30.83 30.40 1.87
N ARG A 524 31.96 29.88 1.40
CA ARG A 524 32.03 28.59 0.72
C ARG A 524 31.98 27.46 1.74
N ILE A 525 31.13 26.47 1.51
CA ILE A 525 30.96 25.30 2.38
C ILE A 525 31.00 24.02 1.55
N SER A 526 31.39 22.91 2.19
CA SER A 526 31.22 21.56 1.65
C SER A 526 29.94 20.98 2.23
N VAL A 527 29.09 20.43 1.35
CA VAL A 527 27.80 19.84 1.72
C VAL A 527 27.75 18.39 1.29
N THR A 528 27.15 17.56 2.13
CA THR A 528 26.99 16.12 1.87
C THR A 528 25.49 15.78 1.80
N TYR A 529 25.11 15.00 0.80
CA TYR A 529 23.77 14.49 0.59
C TYR A 529 23.82 12.97 0.52
N ARG A 530 23.02 12.29 1.35
CA ARG A 530 22.91 10.83 1.37
C ARG A 530 21.74 10.38 0.54
N TRP A 531 21.94 9.36 -0.30
CA TRP A 531 20.83 8.73 -1.03
C TRP A 531 19.82 8.12 -0.06
N VAL A 532 18.55 8.48 -0.22
CA VAL A 532 17.45 7.88 0.57
C VAL A 532 16.52 7.03 -0.29
N GLY A 533 16.44 7.28 -1.60
CA GLY A 533 15.63 6.47 -2.49
C GLY A 533 15.47 7.07 -3.89
N GLY A 534 14.60 6.47 -4.69
CA GLY A 534 14.28 6.93 -6.04
C GLY A 534 13.07 6.21 -6.63
N ILE A 535 12.52 6.80 -7.70
CA ILE A 535 11.53 6.17 -8.58
C ILE A 535 12.26 5.76 -9.85
N TYR A 536 12.13 4.49 -10.21
CA TYR A 536 12.85 3.84 -11.30
C TYR A 536 11.86 3.26 -12.29
N GLU A 537 12.28 3.16 -13.55
CA GLU A 537 11.45 2.67 -14.63
C GLU A 537 12.10 1.50 -15.36
N ASN A 538 11.29 0.49 -15.67
CA ASN A 538 11.72 -0.64 -16.48
C ASN A 538 10.54 -1.18 -17.30
N LYS A 539 10.62 -1.09 -18.64
CA LYS A 539 9.62 -1.62 -19.58
C LYS A 539 8.19 -1.15 -19.22
N ASP A 540 8.02 0.16 -19.09
CA ASP A 540 6.75 0.82 -18.76
C ASP A 540 6.22 0.55 -17.34
N ASN A 541 7.01 -0.09 -16.47
CA ASN A 541 6.69 -0.26 -15.06
C ASN A 541 7.54 0.65 -14.17
N PHE A 542 6.90 1.37 -13.25
CA PHE A 542 7.58 2.18 -12.25
C PHE A 542 7.68 1.45 -10.91
N ARG A 543 8.82 1.61 -10.24
CA ARG A 543 9.12 0.99 -8.94
C ARG A 543 9.86 1.96 -8.04
N VAL A 544 9.53 1.93 -6.75
CA VAL A 544 10.26 2.68 -5.74
C VAL A 544 11.31 1.78 -5.11
N PHE A 545 12.56 2.25 -5.09
CA PHE A 545 13.62 1.69 -4.25
C PHE A 545 14.04 2.72 -3.22
N TRP A 546 14.17 2.30 -1.97
CA TRP A 546 14.41 3.20 -0.84
C TRP A 546 15.40 2.58 0.14
N ALA A 547 16.20 3.37 0.83
CA ALA A 547 17.10 2.88 1.86
C ALA A 547 16.27 2.31 3.04
N ASP A 548 16.61 1.11 3.54
CA ASP A 548 15.83 0.47 4.61
C ASP A 548 16.24 0.91 6.02
N ASN A 549 17.34 1.68 6.14
CA ASN A 549 17.77 2.27 7.39
C ASN A 549 16.99 3.56 7.71
N ARG A 550 16.79 3.82 9.01
CA ARG A 550 16.26 5.11 9.48
C ARG A 550 17.40 6.11 9.75
N PRO A 551 17.11 7.41 9.84
CA PRO A 551 18.09 8.39 10.31
C PRO A 551 18.74 7.97 11.64
N GLY A 552 20.07 8.02 11.68
CA GLY A 552 20.88 7.60 12.84
C GLY A 552 21.09 6.09 12.99
N GLU A 553 20.55 5.26 12.11
CA GLU A 553 20.84 3.81 12.08
C GLU A 553 22.05 3.50 11.21
N ILE A 554 22.76 2.42 11.57
CA ILE A 554 23.87 1.91 10.78
C ILE A 554 23.33 1.46 9.43
N ASP A 555 23.90 2.03 8.37
CA ASP A 555 23.59 1.64 7.01
C ASP A 555 24.20 0.26 6.69
N ARG A 556 23.33 -0.70 6.36
CA ARG A 556 23.71 -2.07 5.98
C ARG A 556 23.71 -2.29 4.48
N GLY A 557 23.42 -1.26 3.69
CA GLY A 557 23.20 -1.39 2.25
C GLY A 557 21.93 -2.14 1.87
N GLU A 558 21.01 -2.30 2.83
CA GLU A 558 19.69 -2.90 2.61
C GLU A 558 18.73 -1.84 2.06
N VAL A 559 17.89 -2.26 1.12
CA VAL A 559 16.83 -1.44 0.54
C VAL A 559 15.46 -2.03 0.83
N ARG A 560 14.46 -1.16 0.81
CA ARG A 560 13.06 -1.54 0.70
C ARG A 560 12.56 -1.21 -0.70
N MET A 561 11.62 -2.00 -1.18
CA MET A 561 11.09 -1.92 -2.53
C MET A 561 9.57 -1.91 -2.50
N TYR A 562 8.98 -1.08 -3.37
CA TYR A 562 7.55 -1.03 -3.60
C TYR A 562 7.27 -1.05 -5.10
N ASP A 563 6.31 -1.88 -5.49
CA ASP A 563 5.81 -2.04 -6.85
C ASP A 563 4.28 -2.17 -6.76
N GLY A 564 3.54 -1.16 -7.23
CA GLY A 564 2.09 -1.13 -7.12
C GLY A 564 1.39 -2.27 -7.87
N ALA A 565 1.99 -2.75 -8.96
CA ALA A 565 1.46 -3.84 -9.77
C ALA A 565 1.74 -5.23 -9.18
N LYS A 566 2.54 -5.33 -8.11
CA LYS A 566 2.95 -6.60 -7.51
C LYS A 566 2.65 -6.66 -6.02
N ASN A 567 2.50 -7.88 -5.51
CA ASN A 567 2.45 -8.16 -4.08
C ASN A 567 1.45 -7.30 -3.29
N PHE A 568 0.31 -6.93 -3.88
CA PHE A 568 -0.71 -6.09 -3.23
C PHE A 568 -0.18 -4.76 -2.67
N GLY A 569 0.78 -4.13 -3.37
CA GLY A 569 1.35 -2.85 -2.98
C GLY A 569 2.22 -2.91 -1.72
N VAL A 570 2.72 -4.10 -1.36
CA VAL A 570 3.57 -4.28 -0.18
C VAL A 570 4.93 -3.62 -0.38
N ILE A 571 5.38 -2.90 0.65
CA ILE A 571 6.74 -2.37 0.78
C ILE A 571 7.59 -3.44 1.47
N VAL A 572 8.40 -4.15 0.68
CA VAL A 572 9.27 -5.24 1.16
C VAL A 572 10.61 -4.67 1.60
N GLY A 573 11.02 -4.87 2.85
CA GLY A 573 12.32 -4.41 3.38
C GLY A 573 13.42 -5.49 3.36
N GLY A 574 14.61 -5.12 3.85
CA GLY A 574 15.74 -6.05 4.03
C GLY A 574 16.32 -6.64 2.74
N LEU A 575 16.09 -6.00 1.58
CA LEU A 575 16.60 -6.48 0.30
C LEU A 575 18.05 -6.06 0.13
N SER A 576 18.90 -7.00 -0.28
CA SER A 576 20.30 -6.72 -0.59
C SER A 576 20.65 -7.26 -1.96
N TYR A 577 21.03 -6.35 -2.85
CA TYR A 577 21.40 -6.65 -4.24
C TYR A 577 22.92 -6.85 -4.43
N GLY A 578 23.69 -6.83 -3.33
CA GLY A 578 25.07 -7.31 -3.29
C GLY A 578 26.14 -6.40 -3.91
N HIS A 579 25.77 -5.31 -4.60
CA HIS A 579 26.73 -4.37 -5.17
C HIS A 579 27.03 -3.23 -4.17
N PRO A 580 28.27 -3.09 -3.67
CA PRO A 580 28.59 -2.14 -2.58
C PRO A 580 28.36 -0.68 -2.94
N SER A 581 28.43 -0.36 -4.24
CA SER A 581 28.39 0.99 -4.75
C SER A 581 27.13 1.32 -5.55
N GLU A 582 26.26 0.31 -5.76
CA GLU A 582 24.93 0.48 -6.37
C GLU A 582 23.89 -0.40 -5.69
N ARG A 583 22.94 0.21 -4.99
CA ARG A 583 21.98 -0.51 -4.16
C ARG A 583 20.76 -1.01 -4.94
N VAL A 584 20.52 -0.43 -6.10
CA VAL A 584 19.39 -0.74 -6.98
C VAL A 584 19.83 -1.78 -8.03
N PRO A 585 18.99 -2.78 -8.35
CA PRO A 585 19.36 -3.80 -9.32
C PRO A 585 19.73 -3.20 -10.67
N TYR A 586 20.75 -3.77 -11.30
CA TYR A 586 21.34 -3.27 -12.56
C TYR A 586 20.30 -2.96 -13.64
N ASP A 587 19.31 -3.84 -13.80
CA ASP A 587 18.26 -3.72 -14.81
C ASP A 587 17.35 -2.51 -14.65
N TRP A 588 17.37 -1.80 -13.51
CA TRP A 588 16.50 -0.65 -13.25
C TRP A 588 17.14 0.71 -13.52
N TRP A 589 18.46 0.75 -13.78
CA TRP A 589 19.17 2.02 -13.98
C TRP A 589 20.22 1.97 -15.09
N ALA A 590 20.82 0.81 -15.37
CA ALA A 590 21.92 0.73 -16.30
C ALA A 590 21.47 1.00 -17.74
N GLY A 591 22.04 2.02 -18.37
CA GLY A 591 21.68 2.44 -19.73
C GLY A 591 20.26 3.00 -19.85
N LYS A 592 19.63 3.37 -18.72
CA LYS A 592 18.25 3.86 -18.65
C LYS A 592 18.20 5.21 -17.93
N THR A 593 17.11 5.94 -18.17
CA THR A 593 16.78 7.15 -17.41
C THR A 593 16.32 6.75 -16.01
N ILE A 594 16.72 7.53 -15.01
CA ILE A 594 16.18 7.41 -13.65
C ILE A 594 15.23 8.59 -13.43
N PRO A 595 13.90 8.39 -13.40
CA PRO A 595 12.93 9.47 -13.32
C PRO A 595 13.19 10.45 -12.17
N LEU A 596 13.35 9.94 -10.95
CA LEU A 596 13.60 10.74 -9.76
C LEU A 596 14.55 10.04 -8.79
N VAL A 597 15.50 10.80 -8.24
CA VAL A 597 16.38 10.35 -7.15
C VAL A 597 16.28 11.34 -5.99
N PHE A 598 16.22 10.82 -4.78
CA PHE A 598 16.07 11.58 -3.55
C PHE A 598 17.30 11.44 -2.68
N TYR A 599 17.80 12.58 -2.20
CA TYR A 599 18.86 12.63 -1.21
C TYR A 599 18.44 13.46 -0.01
N GLU A 600 18.94 13.11 1.17
CA GLU A 600 18.78 13.88 2.40
C GLU A 600 20.11 14.53 2.79
N ARG A 601 20.08 15.81 3.16
CA ARG A 601 21.29 16.52 3.58
C ARG A 601 21.80 15.95 4.89
N VAL A 602 23.09 15.65 4.94
CA VAL A 602 23.75 15.13 6.14
C VAL A 602 24.28 16.31 6.94
N ASP A 603 23.44 16.84 7.83
CA ASP A 603 23.81 17.94 8.72
C ASP A 603 24.54 17.42 9.97
N ASN A 604 25.64 18.09 10.33
CA ASN A 604 26.31 17.83 11.60
C ASN A 604 25.50 18.40 12.76
N VAL A 605 25.41 17.65 13.85
CA VAL A 605 24.80 18.14 15.09
C VAL A 605 25.60 19.35 15.57
N SER A 606 24.92 20.47 15.83
CA SER A 606 25.60 21.67 16.29
C SER A 606 26.30 21.43 17.64
N SER A 607 27.45 22.08 17.85
CA SER A 607 28.18 21.99 19.12
C SER A 607 27.32 22.43 20.31
N GLN A 608 26.35 23.32 20.10
CA GLN A 608 25.42 23.75 21.14
C GLN A 608 24.48 22.61 21.56
N VAL A 609 23.93 21.84 20.61
CA VAL A 609 23.09 20.68 20.90
C VAL A 609 23.92 19.60 21.61
N LEU A 610 25.12 19.29 21.12
CA LEU A 610 26.02 18.33 21.77
C LEU A 610 26.37 18.74 23.20
N ASN A 611 26.72 20.01 23.43
CA ASN A 611 27.00 20.53 24.78
C ASN A 611 25.78 20.48 25.69
N THR A 612 24.58 20.70 25.15
CA THR A 612 23.34 20.61 25.91
C THR A 612 23.05 19.18 26.32
N VAL A 613 23.19 18.22 25.41
CA VAL A 613 23.06 16.79 25.70
C VAL A 613 24.08 16.35 26.76
N MET A 614 25.35 16.74 26.60
CA MET A 614 26.41 16.43 27.58
C MET A 614 26.11 17.02 28.96
N ARG A 615 25.59 18.25 29.05
CA ARG A 615 25.20 18.87 30.31
C ARG A 615 24.01 18.15 30.95
N SER A 616 23.00 17.79 30.16
CA SER A 616 21.83 17.05 30.66
C SER A 616 22.22 15.67 31.19
N VAL A 617 23.04 14.92 30.45
CA VAL A 617 23.55 13.61 30.90
C VAL A 617 24.44 13.75 32.13
N GLY A 618 25.33 14.76 32.15
CA GLY A 618 26.17 15.06 33.31
C GLY A 618 25.34 15.35 34.57
N SER A 619 24.29 16.15 34.44
CA SER A 619 23.37 16.47 35.56
C SER A 619 22.65 15.22 36.07
N MET A 620 22.30 14.29 35.17
CA MET A 620 21.72 13.00 35.58
C MET A 620 22.74 12.13 36.32
N VAL A 621 23.99 12.09 35.88
CA VAL A 621 25.06 11.36 36.58
C VAL A 621 25.28 11.93 37.97
N GLU A 622 25.41 13.26 38.10
CA GLU A 622 25.55 13.95 39.39
C GLU A 622 24.38 13.62 40.34
N ALA A 623 23.13 13.67 39.85
CA ALA A 623 21.96 13.32 40.64
C ALA A 623 22.02 11.86 41.15
N VAL A 624 22.48 10.92 40.33
CA VAL A 624 22.63 9.51 40.73
C VAL A 624 23.77 9.33 41.75
N GLU A 625 24.91 10.00 41.55
CA GLU A 625 26.05 9.97 42.48
C GLU A 625 25.65 10.55 43.85
N ASP A 626 24.83 11.59 43.85
CA ASP A 626 24.22 12.21 45.04
C ASP A 626 23.08 11.37 45.66
N LYS A 627 22.78 10.19 45.10
CA LYS A 627 21.67 9.29 45.51
C LYS A 627 20.28 9.94 45.44
N ARG A 628 20.12 10.95 44.58
CA ARG A 628 18.83 11.57 44.26
C ARG A 628 18.11 10.74 43.20
N LEU A 629 16.78 10.76 43.24
CA LEU A 629 15.97 10.07 42.24
C LEU A 629 15.89 10.92 40.98
N LEU A 630 16.35 10.39 39.84
CA LEU A 630 16.30 11.06 38.55
C LEU A 630 14.90 11.56 38.16
N ALA A 631 13.86 10.80 38.50
CA ALA A 631 12.47 11.17 38.23
C ALA A 631 12.05 12.50 38.88
N ASN A 632 12.75 12.95 39.93
CA ASN A 632 12.48 14.21 40.62
C ASN A 632 13.31 15.38 40.09
N GLU A 633 14.32 15.10 39.26
CA GLU A 633 15.28 16.09 38.72
C GLU A 633 15.04 16.39 37.24
N ILE A 634 14.38 15.47 36.52
CA ILE A 634 13.98 15.67 35.14
C ILE A 634 12.75 16.59 35.12
N GLY A 635 12.81 17.68 34.34
CA GLY A 635 11.69 18.62 34.20
C GLY A 635 10.41 17.98 33.64
N PRO A 636 9.24 18.62 33.79
CA PRO A 636 8.00 18.12 33.21
C PRO A 636 8.14 18.04 31.68
N TRP A 637 7.75 16.88 31.12
CA TRP A 637 7.74 16.58 29.69
C TRP A 637 6.47 17.10 29.02
#